data_AF-A0A4Q3SZH0-F1
#
_entry.id   AF-A0A4Q3SZH0-F1
#
_cell.length_a   1.000
_cell.length_b   1.000
_cell.length_c   1.000
_cell.angle_alpha   90.00
_cell.angle_beta   90.00
_cell.angle_gamma   90.00
#
_symmetry.space_group_name_H-M   'P 1'
#
loop_
_entity.id
_entity.type
_entity.pdbx_description
1 polymer ?
#
loop_
_entity_poly.entity_id
_entity_poly.type
_entity_poly.pdbx_seq_one_letter_code
_entity_poly.pdbx_strand_id
1 'polypeptide(L)'
;MLRSNANPAMDMFNVDNPIALERYLGREQYGDWPLAYGPDFTGQAPVVPGKEVYTKSNDKYVPAGKTAHSDWSNAPGAHIFPRMWDAGNDRSQHDVYRAYGGLEDGESPTLAHNVRYFATYQAGWMYMRYFMWNFAGKQNDLQGYGNIRDSNWISGIPFVDNVMYGPQKNLPDSIRVNNKAHNEFYLIPLVLGLAGMVFQYRQNKPGFIVNLLLFFFTGLAIVVYLNQAGLQPRERDYSFVGSFYAFAAWIGLGSIWVSRQLARVLKPGHAPFASAFLCMATPVIMAQQGWDDHDRSKKTLARDMAKNYLESCPKNAILFSFEDNDTYPLWYAQEVEGIRPDVRVMVNTLSGTDWYLNQLRYKVNESAPFDVIFTKDQTLGNKREVLYYSKLPGFDQEQYYDLYQTLKNVVASDDPRFTTTAEDGETYHLLPMRKFKVPVDVEAVRKSGLVNSADSVVSELKLDLSAKNYLLRNDLTMLSIIATSNFERPVCFTSNSSLRELGLDKYARLEGLIYRLVPVENSEVDNERSYRHVMNQFEYGNTGKNNVYLDEDNRRRLNIMKLAHAQLAISLVNAGKSEQAGEVLHKFDSNVSSDNLPYGMTSNRGNQHNAISAEFLRAAYLSGDLTLAKKISVDLKKDLQQQLSYYRLMGDEYLPEEQLAQMAYESMQGKFTNLANSQLSFVNDIVSSYQLLRQLDNWEKGMRN
;
A
#
# COMPACT_ATOMS: atom_id res chain seq x y z
N MET A 1 -28.38 6.76 -5.84
CA MET A 1 -29.56 7.47 -5.30
C MET A 1 -30.45 6.60 -4.42
N LEU A 2 -31.26 5.66 -4.93
CA LEU A 2 -32.16 4.84 -4.06
C LEU A 2 -31.42 4.14 -2.91
N ARG A 3 -30.32 3.44 -3.22
CA ARG A 3 -29.48 2.77 -2.22
C ARG A 3 -28.92 3.76 -1.18
N SER A 4 -28.38 4.90 -1.61
CA SER A 4 -27.75 5.89 -0.73
C SER A 4 -28.77 6.59 0.19
N ASN A 5 -29.99 6.86 -0.29
CA ASN A 5 -31.07 7.38 0.57
C ASN A 5 -31.45 6.44 1.72
N ALA A 6 -31.13 5.14 1.62
CA ALA A 6 -31.33 4.18 2.71
C ALA A 6 -30.21 4.23 3.78
N ASN A 7 -29.19 5.09 3.61
CA ASN A 7 -28.04 5.26 4.49
C ASN A 7 -27.35 3.93 4.88
N PRO A 8 -26.91 3.11 3.90
CA PRO A 8 -26.19 1.89 4.19
C PRO A 8 -24.85 2.19 4.89
N ALA A 9 -24.27 1.17 5.54
CA ALA A 9 -22.96 1.30 6.19
C ALA A 9 -21.88 1.80 5.21
N MET A 10 -21.86 1.22 4.01
CA MET A 10 -21.02 1.66 2.90
C MET A 10 -21.78 2.62 1.99
N ASP A 11 -21.61 3.93 2.16
CA ASP A 11 -22.25 4.94 1.30
C ASP A 11 -21.26 5.98 0.76
N MET A 12 -20.26 5.50 0.03
CA MET A 12 -19.22 6.35 -0.55
C MET A 12 -19.84 7.50 -1.34
N PHE A 13 -19.41 8.71 -0.98
CA PHE A 13 -19.85 9.96 -1.60
C PHE A 13 -21.32 10.34 -1.34
N ASN A 14 -22.07 9.54 -0.55
CA ASN A 14 -23.48 9.76 -0.20
C ASN A 14 -24.30 10.26 -1.41
N VAL A 15 -24.33 9.46 -2.48
CA VAL A 15 -24.99 9.81 -3.75
C VAL A 15 -26.52 9.69 -3.63
N ASP A 16 -27.10 10.50 -2.76
CA ASP A 16 -28.52 10.55 -2.39
C ASP A 16 -29.32 11.62 -3.16
N ASN A 17 -28.63 12.53 -3.85
CA ASN A 17 -29.21 13.64 -4.60
C ASN A 17 -28.45 13.93 -5.91
N PRO A 18 -29.03 14.69 -6.86
CA PRO A 18 -28.40 14.97 -8.15
C PRO A 18 -27.06 15.71 -8.08
N ILE A 19 -26.85 16.59 -7.10
CA ILE A 19 -25.59 17.34 -6.94
C ILE A 19 -24.47 16.39 -6.53
N ALA A 20 -24.72 15.50 -5.56
CA ALA A 20 -23.75 14.47 -5.18
C ALA A 20 -23.46 13.51 -6.35
N LEU A 21 -24.45 13.19 -7.19
CA LEU A 21 -24.27 12.34 -8.37
C LEU A 21 -23.37 12.98 -9.43
N GLU A 22 -23.57 14.26 -9.73
CA GLU A 22 -22.73 14.99 -10.68
C GLU A 22 -21.26 14.93 -10.27
N ARG A 23 -20.96 15.26 -9.02
CA ARG A 23 -19.60 15.28 -8.49
C ARG A 23 -18.96 13.88 -8.46
N TYR A 24 -19.76 12.85 -8.15
CA TYR A 24 -19.31 11.46 -8.19
C TYR A 24 -18.92 11.02 -9.60
N LEU A 25 -19.78 11.28 -10.59
CA LEU A 25 -19.50 10.96 -12.01
C LEU A 25 -18.36 11.81 -12.58
N GLY A 26 -18.26 13.06 -12.15
CA GLY A 26 -17.19 14.00 -12.50
C GLY A 26 -15.85 13.65 -11.87
N ARG A 27 -15.80 12.69 -10.94
CA ARG A 27 -14.56 12.22 -10.27
C ARG A 27 -13.80 13.35 -9.56
N GLU A 28 -14.51 14.35 -9.05
CA GLU A 28 -13.91 15.56 -8.44
C GLU A 28 -12.90 15.25 -7.32
N GLN A 29 -13.04 14.12 -6.65
CA GLN A 29 -12.12 13.66 -5.60
C GLN A 29 -10.71 13.29 -6.09
N TYR A 30 -10.51 13.09 -7.40
CA TYR A 30 -9.25 12.55 -7.96
C TYR A 30 -8.28 13.63 -8.49
N GLY A 31 -8.55 14.91 -8.24
CA GLY A 31 -7.71 16.02 -8.70
C GLY A 31 -7.69 16.17 -10.23
N ASP A 32 -6.84 17.07 -10.71
CA ASP A 32 -6.62 17.32 -12.14
C ASP A 32 -5.12 17.29 -12.46
N TRP A 33 -4.77 17.08 -13.73
CA TRP A 33 -3.39 17.03 -14.21
C TRP A 33 -3.28 17.54 -15.66
N PRO A 34 -2.17 18.18 -16.05
CA PRO A 34 -2.04 18.74 -17.38
C PRO A 34 -1.93 17.63 -18.45
N LEU A 35 -2.71 17.75 -19.52
CA LEU A 35 -2.70 16.76 -20.62
C LEU A 35 -1.93 17.26 -21.83
N ALA A 36 -2.33 18.36 -22.45
CA ALA A 36 -1.69 18.88 -23.65
C ALA A 36 -0.72 20.03 -23.36
N TYR A 37 -1.03 20.82 -22.34
CA TYR A 37 -0.30 22.04 -21.99
C TYR A 37 -0.27 22.22 -20.47
N GLY A 38 0.86 22.66 -19.93
CA GLY A 38 1.07 22.84 -18.49
C GLY A 38 2.55 22.93 -18.12
N PRO A 39 2.88 23.20 -16.85
CA PRO A 39 4.25 23.33 -16.38
C PRO A 39 4.93 21.97 -16.15
N ASP A 40 6.25 22.00 -16.06
CA ASP A 40 7.05 20.96 -15.43
C ASP A 40 7.03 21.11 -13.89
N PHE A 41 7.52 20.10 -13.17
CA PHE A 41 7.55 20.03 -11.70
C PHE A 41 8.38 21.15 -11.04
N THR A 42 9.24 21.84 -11.79
CA THR A 42 9.99 23.01 -11.32
C THR A 42 9.15 24.29 -11.31
N GLY A 43 8.01 24.29 -11.98
CA GLY A 43 7.01 25.36 -11.94
C GLY A 43 5.82 24.98 -11.06
N GLN A 44 5.22 25.97 -10.40
CA GLN A 44 3.95 25.78 -9.69
C GLN A 44 2.85 26.51 -10.45
N ALA A 45 1.81 25.76 -10.82
CA ALA A 45 0.59 26.35 -11.35
C ALA A 45 -0.14 27.10 -10.23
N PRO A 46 -0.57 28.36 -10.46
CA PRO A 46 -1.39 29.05 -9.49
C PRO A 46 -2.71 28.30 -9.31
N VAL A 47 -3.15 28.13 -8.06
CA VAL A 47 -4.46 27.57 -7.77
C VAL A 47 -5.49 28.68 -7.85
N VAL A 48 -6.51 28.49 -8.68
CA VAL A 48 -7.58 29.47 -8.88
C VAL A 48 -8.92 28.93 -8.36
N PRO A 49 -9.77 29.80 -7.77
CA PRO A 49 -11.12 29.41 -7.39
C PRO A 49 -11.92 28.91 -8.60
N GLY A 50 -12.54 27.75 -8.43
CA GLY A 50 -13.42 27.10 -9.38
C GLY A 50 -14.90 27.46 -9.14
N LYS A 51 -15.78 26.50 -9.38
CA LYS A 51 -17.23 26.70 -9.29
C LYS A 51 -17.70 26.59 -7.84
N GLU A 52 -18.76 27.33 -7.50
CA GLU A 52 -19.48 27.16 -6.24
C GLU A 52 -20.08 25.75 -6.17
N VAL A 53 -19.78 25.02 -5.11
CA VAL A 53 -20.34 23.70 -4.84
C VAL A 53 -21.53 23.86 -3.92
N TYR A 54 -22.56 23.04 -4.14
CA TYR A 54 -23.72 22.99 -3.27
C TYR A 54 -23.79 21.65 -2.55
N THR A 55 -24.31 21.67 -1.34
CA THR A 55 -24.65 20.45 -0.60
C THR A 55 -26.08 20.56 -0.07
N LYS A 56 -26.71 19.42 0.14
CA LYS A 56 -28.06 19.38 0.70
C LYS A 56 -27.97 19.50 2.22
N SER A 57 -28.55 20.56 2.77
CA SER A 57 -28.76 20.73 4.22
C SER A 57 -30.26 20.90 4.48
N ASN A 58 -30.83 20.00 5.27
CA ASN A 58 -32.27 19.86 5.45
C ASN A 58 -32.98 19.75 4.08
N ASP A 59 -33.98 20.59 3.82
CA ASP A 59 -34.76 20.61 2.57
C ASP A 59 -34.25 21.63 1.53
N LYS A 60 -33.03 22.15 1.70
CA LYS A 60 -32.46 23.17 0.81
C LYS A 60 -31.04 22.81 0.38
N TYR A 61 -30.65 23.31 -0.80
CA TYR A 61 -29.25 23.32 -1.22
C TYR A 61 -28.60 24.59 -0.70
N VAL A 62 -27.48 24.44 -0.02
CA VAL A 62 -26.70 25.55 0.53
C VAL A 62 -25.29 25.53 -0.08
N PRO A 63 -24.64 26.70 -0.23
CA PRO A 63 -23.24 26.77 -0.64
C PRO A 63 -22.35 25.96 0.31
N ALA A 64 -21.44 25.18 -0.26
CA ALA A 64 -20.54 24.25 0.42
C ALA A 64 -19.06 24.63 0.27
N GLY A 65 -18.79 25.82 -0.27
CA GLY A 65 -17.46 26.29 -0.67
C GLY A 65 -17.26 26.20 -2.18
N LYS A 66 -16.11 26.66 -2.66
CA LYS A 66 -15.74 26.57 -4.07
C LYS A 66 -14.79 25.41 -4.32
N THR A 67 -14.87 24.79 -5.49
CA THR A 67 -13.76 23.96 -5.96
C THR A 67 -12.53 24.83 -6.18
N ALA A 68 -11.35 24.23 -6.18
CA ALA A 68 -10.12 24.88 -6.60
C ALA A 68 -9.45 23.99 -7.65
N HIS A 69 -8.82 24.59 -8.64
CA HIS A 69 -8.06 23.85 -9.64
C HIS A 69 -6.81 24.62 -10.00
N SER A 70 -5.79 23.88 -10.45
CA SER A 70 -4.56 24.46 -10.94
C SER A 70 -4.80 25.10 -12.30
N ASP A 71 -4.43 26.37 -12.44
CA ASP A 71 -4.42 27.04 -13.74
C ASP A 71 -3.13 26.70 -14.48
N TRP A 72 -3.16 25.56 -15.16
CA TRP A 72 -2.02 25.04 -15.93
C TRP A 72 -1.58 26.00 -17.06
N SER A 73 -2.49 26.84 -17.57
CA SER A 73 -2.22 27.71 -18.72
C SER A 73 -1.40 28.94 -18.35
N ASN A 74 -1.60 29.46 -17.13
CA ASN A 74 -0.86 30.62 -16.61
C ASN A 74 0.34 30.23 -15.72
N ALA A 75 0.67 28.95 -15.65
CA ALA A 75 1.82 28.48 -14.88
C ALA A 75 3.15 28.96 -15.51
N PRO A 76 4.11 29.49 -14.72
CA PRO A 76 5.45 29.80 -15.22
C PRO A 76 6.11 28.58 -15.85
N GLY A 77 6.65 28.74 -17.06
CA GLY A 77 7.29 27.64 -17.78
C GLY A 77 6.31 26.65 -18.44
N ALA A 78 5.00 26.95 -18.52
CA ALA A 78 4.05 26.10 -19.19
C ALA A 78 4.39 25.87 -20.67
N HIS A 79 4.37 24.61 -21.10
CA HIS A 79 4.71 24.21 -22.46
C HIS A 79 3.81 23.07 -22.94
N ILE A 80 3.96 22.71 -24.22
CA ILE A 80 3.22 21.59 -24.81
C ILE A 80 3.85 20.26 -24.34
N PHE A 81 3.00 19.29 -24.05
CA PHE A 81 3.38 17.92 -23.66
C PHE A 81 4.16 17.79 -22.33
N PRO A 82 3.68 18.38 -21.23
CA PRO A 82 4.29 18.18 -19.91
C PRO A 82 4.00 16.76 -19.40
N ARG A 83 5.05 16.03 -19.01
CA ARG A 83 4.98 14.65 -18.48
C ARG A 83 5.52 14.57 -17.06
N MET A 84 6.49 15.42 -16.73
CA MET A 84 7.07 15.56 -15.40
C MET A 84 6.50 16.81 -14.73
N TRP A 85 5.20 16.78 -14.42
CA TRP A 85 4.40 17.96 -14.08
C TRP A 85 4.15 18.14 -12.58
N ASP A 86 4.27 17.07 -11.78
CA ASP A 86 3.87 17.08 -10.38
C ASP A 86 4.98 17.68 -9.51
N ALA A 87 4.79 18.93 -9.08
CA ALA A 87 5.73 19.68 -8.24
C ALA A 87 5.80 19.18 -6.78
N GLY A 88 4.90 18.27 -6.37
CA GLY A 88 5.01 17.61 -5.08
C GLY A 88 6.24 16.70 -5.01
N ASN A 89 6.64 16.27 -3.82
CA ASN A 89 7.64 15.20 -3.69
C ASN A 89 7.40 14.30 -2.47
N ASP A 90 6.14 14.17 -2.05
CA ASP A 90 5.71 13.33 -0.94
C ASP A 90 5.95 11.83 -1.19
N ARG A 91 5.96 11.41 -2.46
CA ARG A 91 6.20 10.01 -2.89
C ARG A 91 7.55 9.80 -3.57
N SER A 92 8.52 10.71 -3.40
CA SER A 92 9.82 10.64 -4.10
C SER A 92 9.68 10.64 -5.63
N GLN A 93 8.69 11.35 -6.16
CA GLN A 93 8.42 11.40 -7.60
C GLN A 93 9.49 12.12 -8.41
N HIS A 94 10.19 13.08 -7.81
CA HIS A 94 11.34 13.72 -8.43
C HIS A 94 12.48 12.74 -8.69
N ASP A 95 12.65 11.71 -7.86
CA ASP A 95 13.66 10.66 -8.09
C ASP A 95 13.35 9.87 -9.36
N VAL A 96 12.06 9.62 -9.64
CA VAL A 96 11.62 8.95 -10.87
C VAL A 96 11.83 9.84 -12.09
N TYR A 97 11.55 11.14 -11.97
CA TYR A 97 11.81 12.11 -13.03
C TYR A 97 13.29 12.18 -13.36
N ARG A 98 14.18 12.20 -12.37
CA ARG A 98 15.63 12.14 -12.58
C ARG A 98 16.06 10.84 -13.23
N ALA A 99 15.67 9.69 -12.66
CA ALA A 99 16.09 8.37 -13.13
C ALA A 99 15.63 8.07 -14.58
N TYR A 100 14.38 8.37 -14.91
CA TYR A 100 13.80 8.05 -16.22
C TYR A 100 13.87 9.21 -17.21
N GLY A 101 13.69 10.44 -16.75
CA GLY A 101 13.79 11.65 -17.56
C GLY A 101 15.22 12.04 -17.91
N GLY A 102 16.21 11.50 -17.19
CA GLY A 102 17.63 11.79 -17.40
C GLY A 102 18.03 13.18 -16.93
N LEU A 103 17.43 13.65 -15.84
CA LEU A 103 17.69 14.96 -15.25
C LEU A 103 18.77 14.88 -14.17
N GLU A 104 19.64 15.88 -14.14
CA GLU A 104 20.53 16.12 -13.01
C GLU A 104 19.79 16.82 -11.86
N ASP A 105 20.39 16.81 -10.66
CA ASP A 105 19.78 17.48 -9.51
C ASP A 105 19.79 19.01 -9.69
N GLY A 106 18.63 19.63 -9.48
CA GLY A 106 18.42 21.07 -9.73
C GLY A 106 18.26 21.46 -11.21
N GLU A 107 18.32 20.51 -12.15
CA GLU A 107 18.11 20.79 -13.57
C GLU A 107 16.63 20.98 -13.90
N SER A 108 16.31 22.05 -14.64
CA SER A 108 14.96 22.27 -15.18
C SER A 108 14.70 21.38 -16.40
N PRO A 109 13.50 20.77 -16.52
CA PRO A 109 13.24 19.90 -17.65
C PRO A 109 13.14 20.61 -18.99
N THR A 110 13.33 19.82 -20.04
CA THR A 110 13.17 20.22 -21.43
C THR A 110 12.12 19.35 -22.10
N LEU A 111 11.68 19.72 -23.31
CA LEU A 111 10.82 18.83 -24.11
C LEU A 111 11.49 17.46 -24.35
N ALA A 112 12.82 17.42 -24.51
CA ALA A 112 13.55 16.17 -24.70
C ALA A 112 13.48 15.28 -23.44
N HIS A 113 13.60 15.86 -22.24
CA HIS A 113 13.42 15.14 -20.98
C HIS A 113 11.99 14.61 -20.83
N ASN A 114 10.97 15.41 -21.20
CA ASN A 114 9.58 14.98 -21.18
C ASN A 114 9.29 13.83 -22.16
N VAL A 115 9.83 13.90 -23.38
CA VAL A 115 9.72 12.81 -24.37
C VAL A 115 10.45 11.56 -23.87
N ARG A 116 11.63 11.71 -23.26
CA ARG A 116 12.40 10.60 -22.68
C ARG A 116 11.65 9.95 -21.52
N TYR A 117 11.09 10.73 -20.60
CA TYR A 117 10.30 10.23 -19.49
C TYR A 117 9.03 9.52 -19.98
N PHE A 118 8.35 10.07 -20.98
CA PHE A 118 7.23 9.38 -21.63
C PHE A 118 7.67 8.03 -22.20
N ALA A 119 8.75 8.00 -22.98
CA ALA A 119 9.20 6.78 -23.64
C ALA A 119 9.69 5.69 -22.67
N THR A 120 10.45 6.08 -21.64
CA THR A 120 11.12 5.15 -20.72
C THR A 120 10.26 4.76 -19.53
N TYR A 121 9.56 5.71 -18.91
CA TYR A 121 8.71 5.45 -17.75
C TYR A 121 7.26 5.19 -18.15
N GLN A 122 6.57 6.17 -18.74
CA GLN A 122 5.11 6.07 -18.92
C GLN A 122 4.73 4.99 -19.96
N ALA A 123 5.32 5.03 -21.15
CA ALA A 123 5.09 4.04 -22.20
C ALA A 123 5.94 2.78 -22.00
N GLY A 124 7.18 2.93 -21.54
CA GLY A 124 8.11 1.82 -21.30
C GLY A 124 7.75 1.02 -20.04
N TRP A 125 8.06 1.58 -18.88
CA TRP A 125 7.88 0.95 -17.58
C TRP A 125 6.42 0.69 -17.20
N MET A 126 5.52 1.65 -17.42
CA MET A 126 4.13 1.57 -16.97
C MET A 126 3.18 0.93 -17.98
N TYR A 127 3.62 0.63 -19.21
CA TYR A 127 2.77 -0.03 -20.21
C TYR A 127 3.47 -1.19 -20.91
N MET A 128 4.56 -0.93 -21.65
CA MET A 128 5.23 -1.97 -22.44
C MET A 128 5.76 -3.11 -21.58
N ARG A 129 6.22 -2.84 -20.36
CA ARG A 129 6.62 -3.88 -19.40
C ARG A 129 5.46 -4.83 -19.07
N TYR A 130 4.27 -4.31 -18.76
CA TYR A 130 3.08 -5.14 -18.50
C TYR A 130 2.60 -5.89 -19.74
N PHE A 131 2.69 -5.26 -20.91
CA PHE A 131 2.44 -5.93 -22.17
C PHE A 131 3.39 -7.13 -22.33
N MET A 132 4.68 -6.93 -22.06
CA MET A 132 5.68 -8.01 -22.14
C MET A 132 5.50 -9.08 -21.05
N TRP A 133 5.01 -8.74 -19.85
CA TRP A 133 4.64 -9.76 -18.86
C TRP A 133 3.67 -10.81 -19.41
N ASN A 134 2.74 -10.38 -20.26
CA ASN A 134 1.72 -11.26 -20.82
C ASN A 134 2.19 -12.04 -22.05
N PHE A 135 3.21 -11.57 -22.77
CA PHE A 135 3.59 -12.14 -24.08
C PHE A 135 5.06 -12.58 -24.20
N ALA A 136 5.89 -12.29 -23.20
CA ALA A 136 7.29 -12.72 -23.10
C ALA A 136 7.58 -13.49 -21.81
N GLY A 137 7.06 -13.01 -20.68
CA GLY A 137 7.31 -13.56 -19.36
C GLY A 137 7.52 -12.48 -18.30
N LYS A 138 7.51 -12.89 -17.03
CA LYS A 138 7.60 -11.99 -15.86
C LYS A 138 8.73 -12.43 -14.95
N GLN A 139 9.55 -11.49 -14.51
CA GLN A 139 10.74 -11.77 -13.70
C GLN A 139 10.37 -12.20 -12.27
N ASN A 140 9.43 -11.47 -11.66
CA ASN A 140 8.87 -11.70 -10.33
C ASN A 140 7.75 -10.68 -10.09
N ASP A 141 7.09 -10.78 -8.94
CA ASP A 141 6.01 -9.90 -8.48
C ASP A 141 6.45 -8.84 -7.46
N LEU A 142 7.75 -8.68 -7.18
CA LEU A 142 8.23 -7.59 -6.35
C LEU A 142 8.04 -6.29 -7.11
N GLN A 143 7.31 -5.32 -6.56
CA GLN A 143 7.11 -4.03 -7.20
C GLN A 143 8.47 -3.35 -7.41
N GLY A 144 8.72 -2.97 -8.66
CA GLY A 144 9.99 -2.41 -9.09
C GLY A 144 9.88 -0.94 -9.44
N TYR A 145 11.02 -0.26 -9.39
CA TYR A 145 11.15 1.16 -9.71
C TYR A 145 12.23 1.41 -10.78
N GLY A 146 12.38 0.47 -11.73
CA GLY A 146 13.38 0.54 -12.79
C GLY A 146 14.69 -0.18 -12.50
N ASN A 147 14.81 -0.82 -11.33
CA ASN A 147 15.96 -1.63 -11.02
C ASN A 147 15.93 -2.96 -11.81
N ILE A 148 17.09 -3.60 -11.94
CA ILE A 148 17.27 -4.80 -12.77
C ILE A 148 16.77 -6.10 -12.12
N ARG A 149 16.39 -6.07 -10.84
CA ARG A 149 15.98 -7.27 -10.07
C ARG A 149 14.47 -7.41 -9.97
N ASP A 150 13.73 -6.30 -9.92
CA ASP A 150 12.33 -6.28 -9.49
C ASP A 150 11.38 -5.96 -10.64
N SER A 151 10.33 -6.77 -10.78
CA SER A 151 9.18 -6.49 -11.64
C SER A 151 9.48 -6.36 -13.14
N ASN A 152 10.64 -6.82 -13.64
CA ASN A 152 10.91 -6.76 -15.08
C ASN A 152 10.12 -7.82 -15.87
N TRP A 153 10.08 -7.69 -17.19
CA TRP A 153 9.69 -8.80 -18.06
C TRP A 153 10.94 -9.61 -18.41
N ILE A 154 10.81 -10.92 -18.58
CA ILE A 154 11.90 -11.78 -19.06
C ILE A 154 11.42 -12.60 -20.25
N SER A 155 12.36 -13.07 -21.07
CA SER A 155 12.05 -13.98 -22.17
C SER A 155 12.15 -15.45 -21.75
N GLY A 156 13.00 -15.80 -20.78
CA GLY A 156 13.46 -17.17 -20.53
C GLY A 156 14.65 -17.58 -21.40
N ILE A 157 15.16 -16.69 -22.26
CA ILE A 157 16.34 -16.94 -23.08
C ILE A 157 17.54 -16.32 -22.35
N PRO A 158 18.47 -17.11 -21.77
CA PRO A 158 19.49 -16.59 -20.86
C PRO A 158 20.36 -15.48 -21.47
N PHE A 159 20.67 -15.56 -22.76
CA PHE A 159 21.44 -14.51 -23.44
C PHE A 159 20.69 -13.17 -23.48
N VAL A 160 19.39 -13.18 -23.79
CA VAL A 160 18.57 -11.96 -23.85
C VAL A 160 18.42 -11.38 -22.44
N ASP A 161 18.06 -12.23 -21.48
CA ASP A 161 17.73 -11.77 -20.14
C ASP A 161 18.98 -11.29 -19.37
N ASN A 162 20.13 -11.94 -19.55
CA ASN A 162 21.38 -11.52 -18.91
C ASN A 162 21.92 -10.20 -19.50
N VAL A 163 21.71 -9.94 -20.79
CA VAL A 163 22.09 -8.64 -21.40
C VAL A 163 21.23 -7.51 -20.85
N MET A 164 19.95 -7.77 -20.61
CA MET A 164 19.01 -6.75 -20.12
C MET A 164 19.15 -6.47 -18.62
N TYR A 165 19.34 -7.51 -17.81
CA TYR A 165 19.15 -7.43 -16.36
C TYR A 165 20.30 -8.02 -15.52
N GLY A 166 21.41 -8.41 -16.15
CA GLY A 166 22.51 -9.07 -15.46
C GLY A 166 22.21 -10.53 -15.09
N PRO A 167 23.02 -11.17 -14.23
CA PRO A 167 23.06 -12.63 -14.07
C PRO A 167 21.79 -13.22 -13.42
N GLN A 168 20.77 -13.51 -14.23
CA GLN A 168 19.46 -13.93 -13.76
C GLN A 168 19.50 -15.26 -12.99
N LYS A 169 20.40 -16.17 -13.35
CA LYS A 169 20.58 -17.45 -12.66
C LYS A 169 20.99 -17.29 -11.19
N ASN A 170 21.61 -16.16 -10.84
CA ASN A 170 22.15 -15.87 -9.51
C ASN A 170 21.18 -15.09 -8.62
N LEU A 171 19.97 -14.78 -9.11
CA LEU A 171 18.92 -14.23 -8.28
C LEU A 171 18.63 -15.16 -7.09
N PRO A 172 18.27 -14.60 -5.91
CA PRO A 172 17.82 -15.39 -4.77
C PRO A 172 16.71 -16.37 -5.14
N ASP A 173 16.71 -17.55 -4.49
CA ASP A 173 15.71 -18.57 -4.78
C ASP A 173 14.28 -18.07 -4.49
N SER A 174 14.14 -17.17 -3.50
CA SER A 174 12.86 -16.52 -3.16
C SER A 174 12.30 -15.64 -4.28
N ILE A 175 13.12 -15.25 -5.27
CA ILE A 175 12.72 -14.50 -6.46
C ILE A 175 12.62 -15.41 -7.69
N ARG A 176 13.56 -16.34 -7.87
CA ARG A 176 13.70 -17.09 -9.14
C ARG A 176 13.05 -18.47 -9.11
N VAL A 177 13.13 -19.18 -7.99
CA VAL A 177 12.72 -20.59 -7.89
C VAL A 177 11.37 -20.72 -7.19
N ASN A 178 11.20 -20.00 -6.08
CA ASN A 178 10.04 -20.14 -5.20
C ASN A 178 8.94 -19.14 -5.55
N ASN A 179 9.21 -18.17 -6.43
CA ASN A 179 8.25 -17.17 -6.83
C ASN A 179 7.44 -17.67 -8.04
N LYS A 180 6.15 -17.94 -7.81
CA LYS A 180 5.26 -18.44 -8.86
C LYS A 180 5.02 -17.41 -9.98
N ALA A 181 5.22 -16.11 -9.72
CA ALA A 181 5.12 -15.09 -10.77
C ALA A 181 6.36 -15.03 -11.69
N HIS A 182 7.36 -15.88 -11.47
CA HIS A 182 8.48 -16.05 -12.38
C HIS A 182 8.05 -16.91 -13.57
N ASN A 183 7.74 -16.25 -14.70
CA ASN A 183 7.15 -16.87 -15.88
C ASN A 183 8.07 -16.72 -17.09
N GLU A 184 8.30 -17.80 -17.84
CA GLU A 184 9.11 -17.80 -19.07
C GLU A 184 8.29 -18.27 -20.28
N PHE A 185 7.86 -17.36 -21.16
CA PHE A 185 7.09 -17.71 -22.36
C PHE A 185 7.94 -17.83 -23.64
N TYR A 186 9.26 -17.65 -23.55
CA TYR A 186 10.22 -17.76 -24.67
C TYR A 186 9.85 -16.92 -25.90
N LEU A 187 9.17 -15.79 -25.68
CA LEU A 187 8.64 -14.89 -26.72
C LEU A 187 7.65 -15.56 -27.70
N ILE A 188 7.20 -16.79 -27.44
CA ILE A 188 6.32 -17.54 -28.34
C ILE A 188 5.00 -16.80 -28.61
N PRO A 189 4.26 -16.31 -27.58
CA PRO A 189 3.03 -15.55 -27.81
C PRO A 189 3.29 -14.25 -28.57
N LEU A 190 4.36 -13.52 -28.22
CA LEU A 190 4.74 -12.27 -28.85
C LEU A 190 5.02 -12.43 -30.35
N VAL A 191 5.87 -13.38 -30.74
CA VAL A 191 6.24 -13.62 -32.14
C VAL A 191 5.02 -14.02 -32.97
N LEU A 192 4.15 -14.89 -32.43
CA LEU A 192 2.93 -15.30 -33.12
C LEU A 192 1.95 -14.12 -33.30
N GLY A 193 1.81 -13.26 -32.28
CA GLY A 193 1.01 -12.05 -32.36
C GLY A 193 1.53 -11.05 -33.40
N LEU A 194 2.84 -10.81 -33.44
CA LEU A 194 3.46 -9.95 -34.46
C LEU A 194 3.26 -10.50 -35.88
N ALA A 195 3.38 -11.81 -36.07
CA ALA A 195 3.10 -12.45 -37.35
C ALA A 195 1.63 -12.25 -37.78
N GLY A 196 0.70 -12.40 -36.84
CA GLY A 196 -0.73 -12.17 -37.07
C GLY A 196 -1.09 -10.72 -37.36
N MET A 197 -0.40 -9.77 -36.71
CA MET A 197 -0.52 -8.34 -36.97
C MET A 197 -0.13 -8.01 -38.42
N VAL A 198 1.05 -8.46 -38.86
CA VAL A 198 1.53 -8.28 -40.24
C VAL A 198 0.61 -8.97 -41.24
N PHE A 199 0.11 -10.15 -40.90
CA PHE A 199 -0.85 -10.89 -41.72
C PHE A 199 -2.16 -10.12 -41.91
N GLN A 200 -2.76 -9.61 -40.83
CA GLN A 200 -4.00 -8.84 -40.90
C GLN A 200 -3.80 -7.58 -41.74
N TYR A 201 -2.69 -6.85 -41.55
CA TYR A 201 -2.36 -5.66 -42.33
C TYR A 201 -2.33 -5.96 -43.84
N ARG A 202 -1.74 -7.09 -44.24
CA ARG A 202 -1.65 -7.49 -45.65
C ARG A 202 -2.97 -7.98 -46.24
N GLN A 203 -3.80 -8.64 -45.44
CA GLN A 203 -5.02 -9.30 -45.93
C GLN A 203 -6.30 -8.48 -45.77
N ASN A 204 -6.39 -7.65 -44.73
CA ASN A 204 -7.59 -6.89 -44.37
C ASN A 204 -7.19 -5.59 -43.66
N LYS A 205 -6.88 -4.55 -44.46
CA LYS A 205 -6.51 -3.22 -43.94
C LYS A 205 -7.61 -2.60 -43.05
N PRO A 206 -8.91 -2.59 -43.44
CA PRO A 206 -9.95 -2.04 -42.57
C PRO A 206 -10.02 -2.72 -41.19
N GLY A 207 -10.01 -4.06 -41.16
CA GLY A 207 -10.02 -4.82 -39.91
C GLY A 207 -8.75 -4.60 -39.08
N PHE A 208 -7.60 -4.46 -39.73
CA PHE A 208 -6.35 -4.08 -39.07
C PHE A 208 -6.45 -2.72 -38.40
N ILE A 209 -6.98 -1.70 -39.07
CA ILE A 209 -7.15 -0.36 -38.49
C ILE A 209 -8.08 -0.42 -37.27
N VAL A 210 -9.19 -1.15 -37.34
CA VAL A 210 -10.11 -1.29 -36.18
C VAL A 210 -9.38 -1.91 -34.98
N ASN A 211 -8.67 -3.03 -35.18
CA ASN A 211 -7.95 -3.68 -34.08
C ASN A 211 -6.77 -2.85 -33.56
N LEU A 212 -6.08 -2.13 -34.46
CA LEU A 212 -4.99 -1.22 -34.10
C LEU A 212 -5.51 -0.04 -33.25
N LEU A 213 -6.66 0.54 -33.61
CA LEU A 213 -7.28 1.61 -32.83
C LEU A 213 -7.69 1.09 -31.45
N LEU A 214 -8.27 -0.12 -31.37
CA LEU A 214 -8.57 -0.75 -30.09
C LEU A 214 -7.30 -0.90 -29.24
N PHE A 215 -6.24 -1.49 -29.81
CA PHE A 215 -4.94 -1.67 -29.15
C PHE A 215 -4.34 -0.33 -28.67
N PHE A 216 -4.41 0.71 -29.50
CA PHE A 216 -3.87 2.02 -29.17
C PHE A 216 -4.69 2.73 -28.08
N PHE A 217 -6.02 2.81 -28.24
CA PHE A 217 -6.87 3.55 -27.32
C PHE A 217 -7.03 2.89 -25.95
N THR A 218 -6.88 1.57 -25.88
CA THR A 218 -6.92 0.82 -24.61
C THR A 218 -5.54 0.49 -24.05
N GLY A 219 -4.48 1.04 -24.66
CA GLY A 219 -3.09 0.90 -24.24
C GLY A 219 -2.42 2.26 -24.14
N LEU A 220 -1.68 2.64 -25.18
CA LEU A 220 -0.85 3.85 -25.19
C LEU A 220 -1.63 5.16 -24.98
N ALA A 221 -2.89 5.26 -25.45
CA ALA A 221 -3.69 6.46 -25.22
C ALA A 221 -4.07 6.63 -23.75
N ILE A 222 -4.30 5.54 -23.01
CA ILE A 222 -4.55 5.58 -21.57
C ILE A 222 -3.32 6.12 -20.84
N VAL A 223 -2.11 5.75 -21.28
CA VAL A 223 -0.85 6.28 -20.73
C VAL A 223 -0.79 7.80 -20.88
N VAL A 224 -1.09 8.32 -22.07
CA VAL A 224 -1.11 9.77 -22.34
C VAL A 224 -2.18 10.46 -21.49
N TYR A 225 -3.36 9.87 -21.37
CA TYR A 225 -4.50 10.43 -20.64
C TYR A 225 -4.29 10.43 -19.12
N LEU A 226 -3.73 9.37 -18.54
CA LEU A 226 -3.48 9.31 -17.10
C LEU A 226 -2.30 10.18 -16.68
N ASN A 227 -1.43 10.57 -17.63
CA ASN A 227 -0.21 11.34 -17.44
C ASN A 227 0.50 11.04 -16.10
N GLN A 228 0.71 9.76 -15.82
CA GLN A 228 1.06 9.28 -14.49
C GLN A 228 2.39 9.89 -14.03
N ALA A 229 2.34 10.62 -12.92
CA ALA A 229 3.52 10.93 -12.13
C ALA A 229 4.06 9.63 -11.52
N GLY A 230 5.39 9.48 -11.46
CA GLY A 230 6.00 8.57 -10.48
C GLY A 230 5.75 9.10 -9.07
N LEU A 231 6.09 8.39 -7.99
CA LEU A 231 6.18 6.95 -7.89
C LEU A 231 4.76 6.38 -7.70
N GLN A 232 4.38 5.35 -8.44
CA GLN A 232 3.07 4.72 -8.23
C GLN A 232 3.12 3.78 -7.01
N PRO A 233 2.07 3.75 -6.16
CA PRO A 233 2.09 2.99 -4.90
C PRO A 233 1.94 1.47 -5.08
N ARG A 234 1.55 1.02 -6.29
CA ARG A 234 1.39 -0.38 -6.67
C ARG A 234 1.38 -0.53 -8.18
N GLU A 235 1.50 -1.76 -8.66
CA GLU A 235 1.37 -2.11 -10.08
C GLU A 235 -0.06 -1.81 -10.60
N ARG A 236 -0.18 -1.36 -11.87
CA ARG A 236 -1.45 -0.92 -12.49
C ARG A 236 -1.74 -1.54 -13.86
N ASP A 237 -1.22 -2.74 -14.10
CA ASP A 237 -1.41 -3.54 -15.32
C ASP A 237 -2.89 -3.68 -15.74
N TYR A 238 -3.81 -3.78 -14.79
CA TYR A 238 -5.26 -3.86 -15.03
C TYR A 238 -5.82 -2.70 -15.87
N SER A 239 -5.16 -1.55 -15.90
CA SER A 239 -5.58 -0.38 -16.69
C SER A 239 -5.47 -0.61 -18.19
N PHE A 240 -4.69 -1.60 -18.63
CA PHE A 240 -4.30 -1.81 -20.02
C PHE A 240 -4.78 -3.13 -20.63
N VAL A 241 -5.60 -3.89 -19.90
CA VAL A 241 -6.06 -5.23 -20.32
C VAL A 241 -6.77 -5.22 -21.68
N GLY A 242 -7.43 -4.12 -22.03
CA GLY A 242 -8.06 -3.96 -23.33
C GLY A 242 -7.07 -4.11 -24.50
N SER A 243 -5.85 -3.58 -24.38
CA SER A 243 -4.86 -3.70 -25.47
C SER A 243 -4.28 -5.11 -25.53
N PHE A 244 -4.22 -5.82 -24.39
CA PHE A 244 -3.76 -7.20 -24.34
C PHE A 244 -4.75 -8.11 -25.07
N TYR A 245 -6.07 -7.87 -24.92
CA TYR A 245 -7.09 -8.57 -25.72
C TYR A 245 -6.99 -8.28 -27.22
N ALA A 246 -6.72 -7.03 -27.61
CA ALA A 246 -6.51 -6.68 -29.01
C ALA A 246 -5.28 -7.41 -29.59
N PHE A 247 -4.20 -7.56 -28.82
CA PHE A 247 -3.03 -8.32 -29.22
C PHE A 247 -3.28 -9.83 -29.28
N ALA A 248 -4.07 -10.38 -28.36
CA ALA A 248 -4.48 -11.79 -28.39
C ALA A 248 -5.28 -12.14 -29.67
N ALA A 249 -6.08 -11.20 -30.19
CA ALA A 249 -6.72 -11.37 -31.49
C ALA A 249 -5.69 -11.53 -32.63
N TRP A 250 -4.59 -10.76 -32.59
CA TRP A 250 -3.48 -10.95 -33.54
C TRP A 250 -2.78 -12.30 -33.34
N ILE A 251 -2.59 -12.79 -32.12
CA ILE A 251 -2.07 -14.14 -31.89
C ILE A 251 -2.93 -15.19 -32.60
N GLY A 252 -4.26 -15.09 -32.48
CA GLY A 252 -5.20 -15.95 -33.20
C GLY A 252 -5.05 -15.86 -34.72
N LEU A 253 -4.89 -14.65 -35.27
CA LEU A 253 -4.64 -14.44 -36.70
C LEU A 253 -3.26 -14.96 -37.14
N GLY A 254 -2.29 -14.98 -36.23
CA GLY A 254 -0.97 -15.57 -36.42
C GLY A 254 -1.07 -17.06 -36.76
N SER A 255 -1.99 -17.79 -36.13
CA SER A 255 -2.24 -19.21 -36.45
C SER A 255 -2.74 -19.42 -37.88
N ILE A 256 -3.51 -18.48 -38.42
CA ILE A 256 -3.96 -18.52 -39.82
C ILE A 256 -2.77 -18.26 -40.75
N TRP A 257 -1.90 -17.31 -40.40
CA TRP A 257 -0.69 -17.05 -41.16
C TRP A 257 0.23 -18.28 -41.21
N VAL A 258 0.46 -18.95 -40.08
CA VAL A 258 1.25 -20.20 -40.02
C VAL A 258 0.63 -21.26 -40.91
N SER A 259 -0.69 -21.44 -40.88
CA SER A 259 -1.39 -22.39 -41.75
C SER A 259 -1.13 -22.11 -43.24
N ARG A 260 -1.06 -20.84 -43.64
CA ARG A 260 -0.77 -20.47 -45.03
C ARG A 260 0.67 -20.71 -45.43
N GLN A 261 1.62 -20.52 -44.52
CA GLN A 261 3.02 -20.86 -44.80
C GLN A 261 3.19 -22.37 -44.96
N LEU A 262 2.57 -23.15 -44.06
CA LEU A 262 2.61 -24.61 -44.12
C LEU A 262 1.93 -25.18 -45.37
N ALA A 263 0.86 -24.54 -45.85
CA ALA A 263 0.18 -24.95 -47.09
C ALA A 263 1.08 -24.87 -48.34
N ARG A 264 2.23 -24.18 -48.29
CA ARG A 264 3.21 -24.16 -49.39
C ARG A 264 4.04 -25.44 -49.47
N VAL A 265 4.14 -26.18 -48.38
CA VAL A 265 5.02 -27.37 -48.27
C VAL A 265 4.26 -28.65 -47.92
N LEU A 266 3.08 -28.53 -47.29
CA LEU A 266 2.23 -29.66 -46.90
C LEU A 266 1.14 -29.94 -47.92
N LYS A 267 0.62 -31.18 -47.90
CA LYS A 267 -0.53 -31.59 -48.72
C LYS A 267 -1.79 -30.77 -48.37
N PRO A 268 -2.69 -30.53 -49.35
CA PRO A 268 -3.99 -29.90 -49.09
C PRO A 268 -4.74 -30.56 -47.92
N GLY A 269 -5.39 -29.74 -47.11
CA GLY A 269 -6.13 -30.19 -45.92
C GLY A 269 -5.29 -30.43 -44.65
N HIS A 270 -3.97 -30.66 -44.74
CA HIS A 270 -3.13 -30.94 -43.56
C HIS A 270 -2.61 -29.68 -42.87
N ALA A 271 -2.41 -28.60 -43.63
CA ALA A 271 -1.83 -27.36 -43.12
C ALA A 271 -2.61 -26.69 -41.96
N PRO A 272 -3.96 -26.67 -41.96
CA PRO A 272 -4.71 -26.15 -40.81
C PRO A 272 -4.49 -26.96 -39.53
N PHE A 273 -4.47 -28.29 -39.62
CA PHE A 273 -4.23 -29.17 -38.46
C PHE A 273 -2.81 -29.02 -37.91
N ALA A 274 -1.81 -29.00 -38.80
CA ALA A 274 -0.42 -28.78 -38.41
C ALA A 274 -0.23 -27.40 -37.78
N SER A 275 -0.88 -26.37 -38.31
CA SER A 275 -0.85 -25.03 -37.72
C SER A 275 -1.49 -24.99 -36.34
N ALA A 276 -2.68 -25.59 -36.19
CA ALA A 276 -3.35 -25.68 -34.90
C ALA A 276 -2.46 -26.38 -33.87
N PHE A 277 -1.89 -27.53 -34.21
CA PHE A 277 -0.98 -28.27 -33.34
C PHE A 277 0.26 -27.45 -32.92
N LEU A 278 0.93 -26.78 -33.86
CA LEU A 278 2.10 -25.94 -33.56
C LEU A 278 1.73 -24.71 -32.72
N CYS A 279 0.62 -24.04 -33.05
CA CYS A 279 0.21 -22.82 -32.37
C CYS A 279 -0.39 -23.10 -30.99
N MET A 280 -0.80 -24.34 -30.68
CA MET A 280 -1.16 -24.75 -29.32
C MET A 280 -0.02 -24.53 -28.32
N ALA A 281 1.24 -24.46 -28.78
CA ALA A 281 2.36 -24.09 -27.92
C ALA A 281 2.12 -22.78 -27.15
N THR A 282 1.40 -21.81 -27.74
CA THR A 282 1.11 -20.51 -27.12
C THR A 282 0.18 -20.65 -25.89
N PRO A 283 -1.07 -21.13 -26.00
CA PRO A 283 -1.92 -21.29 -24.83
C PRO A 283 -1.38 -22.35 -23.86
N VAL A 284 -0.66 -23.38 -24.34
CA VAL A 284 -0.07 -24.41 -23.45
C VAL A 284 1.03 -23.83 -22.58
N ILE A 285 1.98 -23.06 -23.14
CA ILE A 285 3.06 -22.48 -22.33
C ILE A 285 2.53 -21.43 -21.36
N MET A 286 1.59 -20.60 -21.80
CA MET A 286 0.96 -19.59 -20.94
C MET A 286 0.19 -20.25 -19.79
N ALA A 287 -0.51 -21.35 -20.04
CA ALA A 287 -1.18 -22.11 -18.99
C ALA A 287 -0.20 -22.86 -18.08
N GLN A 288 0.87 -23.45 -18.62
CA GLN A 288 1.85 -24.19 -17.82
C GLN A 288 2.59 -23.25 -16.84
N GLN A 289 3.03 -22.09 -17.34
CA GLN A 289 3.82 -21.14 -16.58
C GLN A 289 2.92 -20.28 -15.67
N GLY A 290 1.82 -19.73 -16.19
CA GLY A 290 1.02 -18.73 -15.47
C GLY A 290 -0.24 -19.25 -14.78
N TRP A 291 -0.45 -20.55 -14.60
CA TRP A 291 -1.67 -21.03 -13.92
C TRP A 291 -1.60 -20.87 -12.40
N ASP A 292 -0.45 -21.14 -11.80
CA ASP A 292 -0.29 -21.18 -10.35
C ASP A 292 -0.19 -19.80 -9.70
N ASP A 293 0.32 -18.80 -10.42
CA ASP A 293 0.31 -17.38 -10.02
C ASP A 293 -1.02 -16.66 -10.32
N HIS A 294 -1.90 -17.25 -11.13
CA HIS A 294 -3.26 -16.76 -11.40
C HIS A 294 -4.35 -17.49 -10.61
N ASP A 295 -4.07 -18.67 -10.06
CA ASP A 295 -5.04 -19.38 -9.21
C ASP A 295 -5.37 -18.56 -7.95
N ARG A 296 -6.65 -18.30 -7.74
CA ARG A 296 -7.20 -17.60 -6.55
C ARG A 296 -8.15 -18.49 -5.75
N SER A 297 -8.38 -19.74 -6.16
CA SER A 297 -9.40 -20.65 -5.61
C SER A 297 -9.28 -20.90 -4.10
N LYS A 298 -8.06 -20.80 -3.56
CA LYS A 298 -7.76 -21.01 -2.14
C LYS A 298 -7.48 -19.71 -1.38
N LYS A 299 -7.38 -18.57 -2.07
CA LYS A 299 -6.87 -17.31 -1.50
C LYS A 299 -7.97 -16.62 -0.68
N THR A 300 -7.93 -16.82 0.64
CA THR A 300 -8.95 -16.31 1.59
C THR A 300 -8.37 -15.34 2.63
N LEU A 301 -7.08 -15.02 2.52
CA LEU A 301 -6.34 -14.20 3.49
C LEU A 301 -7.00 -12.86 3.81
N ALA A 302 -7.53 -12.16 2.81
CA ALA A 302 -8.17 -10.86 3.03
C ALA A 302 -9.36 -10.97 3.99
N ARG A 303 -10.25 -11.95 3.77
CA ARG A 303 -11.40 -12.23 4.64
C ARG A 303 -10.94 -12.66 6.04
N ASP A 304 -10.01 -13.61 6.12
CA ASP A 304 -9.56 -14.16 7.39
C ASP A 304 -8.84 -13.10 8.24
N MET A 305 -8.04 -12.23 7.61
CA MET A 305 -7.40 -11.12 8.30
C MET A 305 -8.43 -10.10 8.80
N ALA A 306 -9.47 -9.78 8.02
CA ALA A 306 -10.57 -8.93 8.47
C ALA A 306 -11.29 -9.52 9.68
N LYS A 307 -11.60 -10.83 9.64
CA LYS A 307 -12.16 -11.55 10.78
C LYS A 307 -11.23 -11.46 11.99
N ASN A 308 -9.92 -11.68 11.83
CA ASN A 308 -8.96 -11.60 12.94
C ASN A 308 -8.93 -10.20 13.58
N TYR A 309 -8.97 -9.12 12.78
CA TYR A 309 -9.09 -7.76 13.31
C TYR A 309 -10.40 -7.57 14.09
N LEU A 310 -11.53 -7.95 13.50
CA LEU A 310 -12.86 -7.81 14.11
C LEU A 310 -13.00 -8.63 15.40
N GLU A 311 -12.54 -9.86 15.42
CA GLU A 311 -12.61 -10.75 16.59
C GLU A 311 -11.65 -10.33 17.71
N SER A 312 -10.54 -9.67 17.36
CA SER A 312 -9.64 -9.05 18.33
C SER A 312 -10.25 -7.81 19.00
N CYS A 313 -11.21 -7.16 18.36
CA CYS A 313 -11.90 -6.01 18.95
C CYS A 313 -12.82 -6.46 20.10
N PRO A 314 -12.82 -5.76 21.25
CA PRO A 314 -13.82 -5.95 22.28
C PRO A 314 -15.24 -5.60 21.78
N LYS A 315 -16.26 -5.99 22.54
CA LYS A 315 -17.66 -5.71 22.18
C LYS A 315 -17.92 -4.21 22.02
N ASN A 316 -18.67 -3.83 20.99
CA ASN A 316 -19.07 -2.44 20.66
C ASN A 316 -17.89 -1.49 20.39
N ALA A 317 -16.70 -2.01 20.08
CA ALA A 317 -15.52 -1.21 19.79
C ALA A 317 -15.68 -0.32 18.55
N ILE A 318 -14.84 0.70 18.47
CA ILE A 318 -14.56 1.47 17.25
C ILE A 318 -13.21 0.97 16.74
N LEU A 319 -13.13 0.55 15.48
CA LEU A 319 -11.91 0.09 14.83
C LEU A 319 -11.54 1.06 13.71
N PHE A 320 -10.47 1.83 13.88
CA PHE A 320 -9.91 2.66 12.82
C PHE A 320 -9.09 1.82 11.84
N SER A 321 -9.46 1.90 10.56
CA SER A 321 -8.70 1.38 9.42
C SER A 321 -8.06 2.53 8.63
N PHE A 322 -6.92 2.24 7.99
CA PHE A 322 -6.06 3.28 7.42
C PHE A 322 -5.76 3.09 5.93
N GLU A 323 -5.94 1.88 5.40
CA GLU A 323 -5.63 1.55 4.02
C GLU A 323 -6.86 0.95 3.32
N ASP A 324 -6.78 0.79 2.01
CA ASP A 324 -7.84 0.10 1.26
C ASP A 324 -7.84 -1.42 1.56
N ASN A 325 -6.65 -1.98 1.82
CA ASN A 325 -6.42 -3.41 1.98
C ASN A 325 -6.83 -3.97 3.36
N ASP A 326 -7.03 -3.12 4.37
CA ASP A 326 -7.70 -3.49 5.62
C ASP A 326 -9.19 -3.08 5.57
N THR A 327 -9.52 -1.90 5.03
CA THR A 327 -10.90 -1.37 4.98
C THR A 327 -11.88 -2.26 4.19
N TYR A 328 -11.61 -2.55 2.92
CA TYR A 328 -12.60 -3.27 2.10
C TYR A 328 -12.87 -4.69 2.60
N PRO A 329 -11.85 -5.46 3.04
CA PRO A 329 -12.10 -6.76 3.66
C PRO A 329 -12.90 -6.66 4.97
N LEU A 330 -12.66 -5.65 5.81
CA LEU A 330 -13.45 -5.40 7.03
C LEU A 330 -14.93 -5.16 6.70
N TRP A 331 -15.20 -4.29 5.73
CA TRP A 331 -16.58 -4.07 5.26
C TRP A 331 -17.21 -5.33 4.68
N TYR A 332 -16.49 -6.11 3.88
CA TYR A 332 -17.00 -7.38 3.37
C TYR A 332 -17.39 -8.34 4.50
N ALA A 333 -16.50 -8.54 5.48
CA ALA A 333 -16.74 -9.43 6.61
C ALA A 333 -17.99 -9.02 7.43
N GLN A 334 -18.23 -7.71 7.60
CA GLN A 334 -19.42 -7.23 8.31
C GLN A 334 -20.70 -7.30 7.45
N GLU A 335 -20.67 -6.69 6.26
CA GLU A 335 -21.88 -6.45 5.46
C GLU A 335 -22.36 -7.71 4.71
N VAL A 336 -21.46 -8.64 4.41
CA VAL A 336 -21.77 -9.87 3.67
C VAL A 336 -21.79 -11.08 4.60
N GLU A 337 -20.77 -11.24 5.46
CA GLU A 337 -20.65 -12.42 6.32
C GLU A 337 -21.25 -12.22 7.73
N GLY A 338 -21.65 -11.00 8.09
CA GLY A 338 -22.28 -10.72 9.39
C GLY A 338 -21.32 -10.89 10.58
N ILE A 339 -20.01 -10.79 10.36
CA ILE A 339 -18.99 -10.96 11.41
C ILE A 339 -18.91 -9.68 12.22
N ARG A 340 -19.13 -9.78 13.54
CA ARG A 340 -18.99 -8.67 14.50
C ARG A 340 -19.67 -7.36 14.04
N PRO A 341 -21.00 -7.39 13.76
CA PRO A 341 -21.75 -6.20 13.35
C PRO A 341 -21.87 -5.14 14.46
N ASP A 342 -21.42 -5.47 15.68
CA ASP A 342 -21.32 -4.58 16.83
C ASP A 342 -20.12 -3.62 16.76
N VAL A 343 -19.06 -3.99 16.02
CA VAL A 343 -17.87 -3.16 15.86
C VAL A 343 -18.12 -2.07 14.82
N ARG A 344 -17.77 -0.81 15.12
CA ARG A 344 -17.81 0.28 14.14
C ARG A 344 -16.49 0.37 13.40
N VAL A 345 -16.46 -0.03 12.12
CA VAL A 345 -15.29 0.18 11.27
C VAL A 345 -15.24 1.63 10.80
N MET A 346 -14.19 2.34 11.21
CA MET A 346 -13.92 3.75 10.93
C MET A 346 -12.81 3.89 9.90
N VAL A 347 -13.16 4.28 8.68
CA VAL A 347 -12.19 4.47 7.60
C VAL A 347 -11.56 5.85 7.74
N ASN A 348 -10.33 5.92 8.23
CA ASN A 348 -9.67 7.18 8.55
C ASN A 348 -9.64 8.14 7.36
N THR A 349 -9.33 7.64 6.16
CA THR A 349 -9.25 8.44 4.93
C THR A 349 -10.60 9.00 4.47
N LEU A 350 -11.72 8.33 4.78
CA LEU A 350 -13.07 8.82 4.45
C LEU A 350 -13.69 9.66 5.57
N SER A 351 -13.22 9.50 6.81
CA SER A 351 -13.73 10.23 7.96
C SER A 351 -13.54 11.75 7.90
N GLY A 352 -12.70 12.24 6.98
CA GLY A 352 -12.57 13.66 6.68
C GLY A 352 -13.74 14.27 5.89
N THR A 353 -14.64 13.44 5.36
CA THR A 353 -15.83 13.93 4.64
C THR A 353 -16.99 14.22 5.60
N ASP A 354 -17.82 15.20 5.25
CA ASP A 354 -18.96 15.63 6.07
C ASP A 354 -20.02 14.53 6.23
N TRP A 355 -20.30 13.78 5.16
CA TRP A 355 -21.24 12.65 5.18
C TRP A 355 -20.78 11.54 6.13
N TYR A 356 -19.48 11.21 6.17
CA TYR A 356 -18.95 10.14 7.00
C TYR A 356 -19.06 10.50 8.48
N LEU A 357 -18.69 11.73 8.85
CA LEU A 357 -18.86 12.22 10.22
C LEU A 357 -20.35 12.22 10.62
N ASN A 358 -21.26 12.52 9.70
CA ASN A 358 -22.69 12.47 9.97
C ASN A 358 -23.23 11.05 10.16
N GLN A 359 -22.62 10.04 9.53
CA GLN A 359 -22.96 8.63 9.72
C GLN A 359 -22.73 8.16 11.16
N LEU A 360 -21.81 8.80 11.89
CA LEU A 360 -21.57 8.51 13.30
C LEU A 360 -22.78 8.82 14.19
N ARG A 361 -23.66 9.73 13.77
CA ARG A 361 -24.81 10.18 14.59
C ARG A 361 -25.96 9.18 14.63
N TYR A 362 -25.88 8.09 13.88
CA TYR A 362 -26.92 7.06 13.86
C TYR A 362 -26.34 5.64 13.94
N LYS A 363 -27.24 4.72 14.28
CA LYS A 363 -26.91 3.31 14.40
C LYS A 363 -26.61 2.75 13.00
N VAL A 364 -25.49 2.06 12.87
CA VAL A 364 -25.14 1.26 11.68
C VAL A 364 -24.91 -0.14 12.18
N ASN A 365 -25.55 -1.11 11.54
CA ASN A 365 -25.59 -2.50 11.99
C ASN A 365 -26.00 -2.59 13.47
N GLU A 366 -25.20 -3.21 14.33
CA GLU A 366 -25.45 -3.28 15.77
C GLU A 366 -24.68 -2.22 16.57
N SER A 367 -23.76 -1.50 15.95
CA SER A 367 -23.00 -0.41 16.58
C SER A 367 -23.92 0.76 16.92
N ALA A 368 -23.96 1.12 18.20
CA ALA A 368 -24.62 2.33 18.68
C ALA A 368 -24.09 3.61 17.99
N PRO A 369 -24.92 4.67 17.90
CA PRO A 369 -24.47 6.01 17.53
C PRO A 369 -23.32 6.51 18.40
N PHE A 370 -22.58 7.47 17.89
CA PHE A 370 -21.52 8.18 18.58
C PHE A 370 -21.96 9.60 18.92
N ASP A 371 -21.54 10.11 20.09
CA ASP A 371 -21.72 11.51 20.44
C ASP A 371 -20.65 12.37 19.75
N VAL A 372 -21.03 13.02 18.66
CA VAL A 372 -20.14 13.83 17.85
C VAL A 372 -20.11 15.26 18.41
N ILE A 373 -18.90 15.73 18.77
CA ILE A 373 -18.67 17.08 19.34
C ILE A 373 -19.18 18.17 18.41
N PHE A 374 -18.88 18.07 17.11
CA PHE A 374 -19.29 19.06 16.12
C PHE A 374 -20.75 18.87 15.72
N THR A 375 -21.45 19.95 15.36
CA THR A 375 -22.78 19.89 14.74
C THR A 375 -22.69 19.62 13.24
N LYS A 376 -23.81 19.26 12.58
CA LYS A 376 -23.83 19.06 11.13
C LYS A 376 -23.39 20.31 10.37
N ASP A 377 -23.84 21.48 10.81
CA ASP A 377 -23.55 22.77 10.16
C ASP A 377 -22.10 23.23 10.36
N GLN A 378 -21.42 22.76 11.41
CA GLN A 378 -20.02 23.07 11.68
C GLN A 378 -19.05 22.28 10.78
N THR A 379 -19.49 21.15 10.24
CA THR A 379 -18.66 20.27 9.40
C THR A 379 -19.12 20.19 7.95
N LEU A 380 -20.14 20.96 7.58
CA LEU A 380 -20.75 20.94 6.25
C LEU A 380 -19.79 21.48 5.18
N GLY A 381 -19.66 20.79 4.05
CA GLY A 381 -18.82 21.24 2.93
C GLY A 381 -17.34 21.35 3.32
N ASN A 382 -16.70 22.48 3.02
CA ASN A 382 -15.28 22.73 3.30
C ASN A 382 -15.00 23.26 4.73
N LYS A 383 -16.04 23.46 5.57
CA LYS A 383 -15.85 23.99 6.93
C LYS A 383 -14.99 23.08 7.78
N ARG A 384 -13.92 23.61 8.41
CA ARG A 384 -12.98 22.83 9.25
C ARG A 384 -12.42 21.61 8.50
N GLU A 385 -12.21 21.74 7.20
CA GLU A 385 -11.48 20.74 6.41
C GLU A 385 -10.01 20.68 6.82
N VAL A 386 -9.42 21.86 7.05
CA VAL A 386 -8.07 22.06 7.56
C VAL A 386 -8.06 23.08 8.70
N LEU A 387 -7.25 22.80 9.73
CA LEU A 387 -6.92 23.73 10.81
C LEU A 387 -5.43 24.03 10.80
N TYR A 388 -5.09 25.31 10.73
CA TYR A 388 -3.70 25.75 10.78
C TYR A 388 -3.28 26.11 12.19
N TYR A 389 -2.08 25.68 12.57
CA TYR A 389 -1.51 26.11 13.85
C TYR A 389 -1.07 27.57 13.76
N SER A 390 -1.55 28.40 14.67
CA SER A 390 -1.16 29.81 14.77
C SER A 390 -1.06 30.21 16.23
N LYS A 391 0.05 30.87 16.63
CA LYS A 391 0.23 31.30 18.01
C LYS A 391 -0.73 32.45 18.32
N LEU A 392 -1.67 32.24 19.23
CA LEU A 392 -2.62 33.27 19.67
C LEU A 392 -2.34 33.73 21.11
N PRO A 393 -2.59 35.00 21.45
CA PRO A 393 -2.46 35.49 22.83
C PRO A 393 -3.33 34.69 23.81
N GLY A 394 -2.79 34.44 25.01
CA GLY A 394 -3.49 33.71 26.07
C GLY A 394 -3.31 32.18 26.04
N PHE A 395 -2.52 31.66 25.11
CA PHE A 395 -2.20 30.23 25.02
C PHE A 395 -0.70 29.96 25.16
N ASP A 396 -0.32 29.37 26.30
CA ASP A 396 1.01 28.79 26.51
C ASP A 396 1.19 27.54 25.63
N GLN A 397 2.33 27.44 24.95
CA GLN A 397 2.67 26.35 24.03
C GLN A 397 3.20 25.10 24.74
N GLU A 398 3.71 25.25 25.98
CA GLU A 398 4.24 24.14 26.77
C GLU A 398 3.18 23.48 27.65
N GLN A 399 2.03 24.15 27.82
CA GLN A 399 0.92 23.65 28.61
C GLN A 399 0.08 22.62 27.84
N TYR A 400 -0.35 21.57 28.55
CA TYR A 400 -1.35 20.61 28.07
C TYR A 400 -2.78 21.10 28.33
N TYR A 401 -3.58 21.23 27.28
CA TYR A 401 -4.99 21.66 27.35
C TYR A 401 -5.94 20.47 27.26
N ASP A 402 -7.10 20.57 27.92
CA ASP A 402 -8.13 19.53 27.83
C ASP A 402 -8.65 19.41 26.39
N LEU A 403 -8.50 18.22 25.79
CA LEU A 403 -8.82 17.98 24.38
C LEU A 403 -10.31 18.22 24.09
N TYR A 404 -11.21 17.73 24.95
CA TYR A 404 -12.64 17.88 24.76
C TYR A 404 -13.05 19.35 24.79
N GLN A 405 -12.59 20.09 25.81
CA GLN A 405 -12.88 21.52 25.92
C GLN A 405 -12.28 22.33 24.76
N THR A 406 -11.09 21.98 24.29
CA THR A 406 -10.51 22.66 23.13
C THR A 406 -11.30 22.39 21.86
N LEU A 407 -11.68 21.13 21.59
CA LEU A 407 -12.49 20.81 20.42
C LEU A 407 -13.84 21.53 20.46
N LYS A 408 -14.47 21.61 21.63
CA LYS A 408 -15.79 22.23 21.82
C LYS A 408 -15.78 23.76 21.82
N ASN A 409 -14.81 24.38 22.49
CA ASN A 409 -14.83 25.83 22.75
C ASN A 409 -13.91 26.64 21.83
N VAL A 410 -12.92 25.99 21.21
CA VAL A 410 -11.98 26.63 20.28
C VAL A 410 -12.25 26.17 18.85
N VAL A 411 -12.14 24.86 18.58
CA VAL A 411 -12.25 24.35 17.21
C VAL A 411 -13.68 24.49 16.67
N ALA A 412 -14.70 24.17 17.47
CA ALA A 412 -16.10 24.31 17.07
C ALA A 412 -16.59 25.77 17.07
N SER A 413 -15.78 26.73 17.54
CA SER A 413 -16.16 28.14 17.57
C SER A 413 -16.01 28.78 16.18
N ASP A 414 -16.92 29.70 15.86
CA ASP A 414 -16.83 30.60 14.70
C ASP A 414 -16.39 32.02 15.12
N ASP A 415 -15.86 32.17 16.35
CA ASP A 415 -15.32 33.43 16.86
C ASP A 415 -14.15 33.90 15.97
N PRO A 416 -14.17 35.17 15.50
CA PRO A 416 -13.10 35.74 14.68
C PRO A 416 -11.69 35.64 15.27
N ARG A 417 -11.56 35.45 16.59
CA ARG A 417 -10.26 35.21 17.24
C ARG A 417 -9.62 33.88 16.86
N PHE A 418 -10.42 32.89 16.48
CA PHE A 418 -9.98 31.55 16.09
C PHE A 418 -10.14 31.30 14.59
N THR A 419 -10.34 32.34 13.80
CA THR A 419 -10.44 32.23 12.35
C THR A 419 -9.57 33.28 11.67
N THR A 420 -9.27 33.04 10.39
CA THR A 420 -8.63 34.01 9.50
C THR A 420 -9.24 33.86 8.12
N THR A 421 -9.32 34.95 7.37
CA THR A 421 -9.76 34.92 5.97
C THR A 421 -8.53 34.97 5.08
N ALA A 422 -8.39 34.04 4.13
CA ALA A 422 -7.31 34.10 3.16
C ALA A 422 -7.66 35.00 1.97
N GLU A 423 -6.70 35.19 1.07
CA GLU A 423 -6.84 36.07 -0.10
C GLU A 423 -7.93 35.61 -1.08
N ASP A 424 -8.25 34.31 -1.09
CA ASP A 424 -9.35 33.71 -1.85
C ASP A 424 -10.75 34.01 -1.27
N GLY A 425 -10.81 34.65 -0.10
CA GLY A 425 -12.04 34.96 0.63
C GLY A 425 -12.56 33.81 1.51
N GLU A 426 -11.89 32.66 1.53
CA GLU A 426 -12.26 31.52 2.38
C GLU A 426 -11.82 31.76 3.82
N THR A 427 -12.65 31.29 4.76
CA THR A 427 -12.38 31.41 6.20
C THR A 427 -11.80 30.11 6.73
N TYR A 428 -10.60 30.20 7.27
CA TYR A 428 -9.86 29.09 7.87
C TYR A 428 -9.90 29.16 9.39
N HIS A 429 -9.97 28.00 10.05
CA HIS A 429 -9.92 27.90 11.50
C HIS A 429 -8.47 27.75 11.98
N LEU A 430 -8.17 28.40 13.11
CA LEU A 430 -6.86 28.44 13.74
C LEU A 430 -6.84 27.58 15.00
N LEU A 431 -5.74 26.86 15.21
CA LEU A 431 -5.49 26.07 16.41
C LEU A 431 -4.32 26.67 17.20
N PRO A 432 -4.57 27.21 18.41
CA PRO A 432 -3.54 27.98 19.12
C PRO A 432 -2.48 27.17 19.86
N MET A 433 -2.63 25.86 19.98
CA MET A 433 -1.73 24.98 20.75
C MET A 433 -1.57 23.62 20.07
N ARG A 434 -0.55 22.87 20.48
CA ARG A 434 -0.27 21.51 19.96
C ARG A 434 -0.29 20.39 21.00
N LYS A 435 -0.36 20.74 22.29
CA LYS A 435 -0.29 19.80 23.40
C LYS A 435 -1.65 19.65 24.07
N PHE A 436 -2.17 18.43 24.07
CA PHE A 436 -3.51 18.14 24.59
C PHE A 436 -3.48 17.01 25.59
N LYS A 437 -4.43 17.02 26.52
CA LYS A 437 -4.63 15.95 27.47
C LYS A 437 -6.07 15.46 27.49
N VAL A 438 -6.23 14.18 27.79
CA VAL A 438 -7.54 13.54 27.97
C VAL A 438 -7.58 13.01 29.40
N PRO A 439 -8.45 13.52 30.28
CA PRO A 439 -8.55 13.04 31.65
C PRO A 439 -9.02 11.57 31.68
N VAL A 440 -8.53 10.83 32.67
CA VAL A 440 -8.85 9.42 32.87
C VAL A 440 -9.50 9.25 34.24
N ASP A 441 -10.72 8.72 34.27
CA ASP A 441 -11.29 8.20 35.52
C ASP A 441 -10.65 6.85 35.83
N VAL A 442 -9.63 6.87 36.67
CA VAL A 442 -8.83 5.70 37.04
C VAL A 442 -9.70 4.63 37.71
N GLU A 443 -10.69 5.02 38.52
CA GLU A 443 -11.56 4.05 39.17
C GLU A 443 -12.49 3.36 38.17
N ALA A 444 -13.11 4.14 37.28
CA ALA A 444 -13.98 3.60 36.24
C ALA A 444 -13.23 2.65 35.31
N VAL A 445 -12.01 3.04 34.89
CA VAL A 445 -11.13 2.19 34.06
C VAL A 445 -10.74 0.89 34.75
N ARG A 446 -10.45 0.92 36.05
CA ARG A 446 -10.17 -0.32 36.80
C ARG A 446 -11.42 -1.19 36.98
N LYS A 447 -12.59 -0.58 37.19
CA LYS A 447 -13.88 -1.29 37.32
C LYS A 447 -14.35 -1.91 36.01
N SER A 448 -14.02 -1.31 34.85
CA SER A 448 -14.43 -1.80 33.53
C SER A 448 -13.69 -3.04 33.06
N GLY A 449 -12.58 -3.41 33.73
CA GLY A 449 -11.70 -4.49 33.32
C GLY A 449 -10.88 -4.15 32.07
N LEU A 450 -10.82 -2.89 31.63
CA LEU A 450 -9.98 -2.47 30.50
C LEU A 450 -8.50 -2.80 30.75
N VAL A 451 -8.04 -2.54 31.97
CA VAL A 451 -6.65 -2.70 32.43
C VAL A 451 -6.51 -3.93 33.32
N ASN A 452 -5.29 -4.48 33.36
CA ASN A 452 -4.90 -5.56 34.24
C ASN A 452 -4.67 -5.04 35.67
N SER A 453 -4.77 -5.92 36.67
CA SER A 453 -4.60 -5.53 38.08
C SER A 453 -3.22 -4.92 38.37
N ALA A 454 -2.17 -5.43 37.70
CA ALA A 454 -0.79 -4.97 37.83
C ALA A 454 -0.48 -3.68 37.04
N ASP A 455 -1.41 -3.19 36.21
CA ASP A 455 -1.17 -2.02 35.37
C ASP A 455 -1.04 -0.74 36.20
N SER A 456 -0.06 0.08 35.83
CA SER A 456 0.08 1.45 36.32
C SER A 456 -0.73 2.41 35.45
N VAL A 457 -1.98 2.65 35.85
CA VAL A 457 -2.93 3.50 35.13
C VAL A 457 -2.57 4.98 35.30
N VAL A 458 -2.45 5.73 34.21
CA VAL A 458 -2.25 7.17 34.24
C VAL A 458 -3.57 7.92 34.45
N SER A 459 -3.51 9.08 35.10
CA SER A 459 -4.69 9.94 35.33
C SER A 459 -5.07 10.80 34.12
N GLU A 460 -4.19 10.90 33.12
CA GLU A 460 -4.44 11.63 31.87
C GLU A 460 -3.61 11.03 30.73
N LEU A 461 -4.18 10.93 29.53
CA LEU A 461 -3.39 10.71 28.31
C LEU A 461 -2.78 12.04 27.87
N LYS A 462 -1.54 12.03 27.40
CA LYS A 462 -0.85 13.21 26.86
C LYS A 462 -0.58 13.05 25.36
N LEU A 463 -1.14 13.96 24.57
CA LEU A 463 -0.97 14.07 23.13
C LEU A 463 -0.03 15.23 22.81
N ASP A 464 0.91 15.00 21.90
CA ASP A 464 1.80 16.03 21.37
C ASP A 464 1.76 16.01 19.84
N LEU A 465 1.11 17.03 19.27
CA LEU A 465 0.93 17.15 17.82
C LEU A 465 2.00 18.05 17.17
N SER A 466 3.16 18.23 17.82
CA SER A 466 4.25 19.07 17.31
C SER A 466 4.83 18.58 15.97
N ALA A 467 4.65 17.30 15.65
CA ALA A 467 5.05 16.74 14.36
C ALA A 467 4.11 17.14 13.20
N LYS A 468 2.94 17.71 13.48
CA LYS A 468 1.95 18.11 12.47
C LYS A 468 1.97 19.63 12.24
N ASN A 469 1.93 20.02 10.96
CA ASN A 469 1.85 21.43 10.55
C ASN A 469 0.41 21.97 10.46
N TYR A 470 -0.56 21.07 10.34
CA TYR A 470 -2.00 21.35 10.32
C TYR A 470 -2.76 20.10 10.78
N LEU A 471 -4.03 20.24 11.11
CA LEU A 471 -4.95 19.12 11.32
C LEU A 471 -5.98 19.08 10.21
N LEU A 472 -6.26 17.88 9.72
CA LEU A 472 -7.32 17.63 8.76
C LEU A 472 -8.60 17.18 9.47
N ARG A 473 -9.75 17.22 8.79
CA ARG A 473 -11.03 16.82 9.40
C ARG A 473 -11.05 15.36 9.89
N ASN A 474 -10.32 14.46 9.24
CA ASN A 474 -10.16 13.08 9.73
C ASN A 474 -9.41 13.05 11.08
N ASP A 475 -8.38 13.88 11.27
CA ASP A 475 -7.71 14.04 12.58
C ASP A 475 -8.71 14.53 13.64
N LEU A 476 -9.53 15.54 13.30
CA LEU A 476 -10.55 16.05 14.22
C LEU A 476 -11.59 14.99 14.59
N THR A 477 -11.96 14.14 13.65
CA THR A 477 -12.90 13.03 13.89
C THR A 477 -12.32 12.03 14.87
N MET A 478 -11.08 11.62 14.66
CA MET A 478 -10.36 10.70 15.55
C MET A 478 -10.14 11.30 16.94
N LEU A 479 -9.69 12.56 17.02
CA LEU A 479 -9.50 13.27 18.28
C LEU A 479 -10.82 13.45 19.04
N SER A 480 -11.92 13.74 18.35
CA SER A 480 -13.25 13.82 18.95
C SER A 480 -13.65 12.48 19.56
N ILE A 481 -13.38 11.39 18.83
CA ILE A 481 -13.69 10.04 19.30
C ILE A 481 -12.91 9.70 20.57
N ILE A 482 -11.62 10.00 20.59
CA ILE A 482 -10.77 9.79 21.75
C ILE A 482 -11.24 10.63 22.93
N ALA A 483 -11.54 11.91 22.70
CA ALA A 483 -11.94 12.87 23.72
C ALA A 483 -13.30 12.55 24.39
N THR A 484 -14.24 11.91 23.68
CA THR A 484 -15.56 11.56 24.24
C THR A 484 -15.72 10.08 24.58
N SER A 485 -14.72 9.23 24.30
CA SER A 485 -14.80 7.80 24.57
C SER A 485 -14.96 7.46 26.06
N ASN A 486 -14.37 8.27 26.94
CA ASN A 486 -14.24 8.03 28.39
C ASN A 486 -13.75 6.62 28.75
N PHE A 487 -13.10 5.93 27.81
CA PHE A 487 -12.77 4.50 27.90
C PHE A 487 -13.96 3.55 28.15
N GLU A 488 -15.19 4.02 28.01
CA GLU A 488 -16.40 3.19 28.07
C GLU A 488 -16.60 2.42 26.76
N ARG A 489 -16.40 3.12 25.64
CA ARG A 489 -16.41 2.52 24.31
C ARG A 489 -14.97 2.26 23.85
N PRO A 490 -14.56 1.00 23.62
CA PRO A 490 -13.19 0.69 23.23
C PRO A 490 -12.80 1.32 21.89
N VAL A 491 -11.61 1.91 21.83
CA VAL A 491 -11.04 2.50 20.61
C VAL A 491 -9.83 1.66 20.17
N CYS A 492 -9.92 1.12 18.97
CA CYS A 492 -8.98 0.16 18.39
C CYS A 492 -8.48 0.64 17.03
N PHE A 493 -7.31 0.17 16.62
CA PHE A 493 -6.61 0.60 15.42
C PHE A 493 -5.98 -0.61 14.71
N THR A 494 -6.04 -0.65 13.38
CA THR A 494 -5.34 -1.67 12.59
C THR A 494 -3.84 -1.44 12.52
N SER A 495 -3.37 -0.22 12.81
CA SER A 495 -1.94 0.16 12.83
C SER A 495 -1.61 1.09 13.99
N ASN A 496 -0.41 0.92 14.55
CA ASN A 496 0.14 1.81 15.58
C ASN A 496 0.80 3.08 14.98
N SER A 497 1.08 3.11 13.67
CA SER A 497 1.78 4.25 13.04
C SER A 497 1.02 5.57 13.21
N SER A 498 -0.30 5.54 13.05
CA SER A 498 -1.14 6.74 13.17
C SER A 498 -1.32 7.21 14.61
N LEU A 499 -1.23 6.31 15.60
CA LEU A 499 -1.19 6.70 17.00
C LEU A 499 0.11 7.45 17.33
N ARG A 500 1.23 7.04 16.74
CA ARG A 500 2.51 7.73 16.89
C ARG A 500 2.47 9.16 16.36
N GLU A 501 1.79 9.40 15.23
CA GLU A 501 1.57 10.75 14.70
C GLU A 501 0.76 11.67 15.65
N LEU A 502 -0.02 11.07 16.57
CA LEU A 502 -0.76 11.80 17.60
C LEU A 502 -0.04 11.82 18.97
N GLY A 503 1.15 11.22 19.08
CA GLY A 503 1.86 11.04 20.35
C GLY A 503 1.18 10.05 21.32
N LEU A 504 0.33 9.15 20.80
CA LEU A 504 -0.47 8.20 21.57
C LEU A 504 0.03 6.75 21.50
N ASP A 505 1.09 6.46 20.75
CA ASP A 505 1.61 5.09 20.58
C ASP A 505 2.08 4.45 21.90
N LYS A 506 2.56 5.26 22.85
CA LYS A 506 2.89 4.81 24.22
C LYS A 506 1.70 4.29 25.04
N TYR A 507 0.47 4.61 24.62
CA TYR A 507 -0.79 4.13 25.21
C TYR A 507 -1.47 3.06 24.34
N ALA A 508 -0.81 2.61 23.29
CA ALA A 508 -1.29 1.56 22.41
C ALA A 508 -0.89 0.19 22.95
N ARG A 509 -1.87 -0.70 23.14
CA ARG A 509 -1.65 -2.07 23.58
C ARG A 509 -2.13 -3.05 22.51
N LEU A 510 -1.25 -3.93 22.06
CA LEU A 510 -1.60 -5.01 21.14
C LEU A 510 -2.54 -6.01 21.84
N GLU A 511 -3.73 -6.20 21.27
CA GLU A 511 -4.68 -7.24 21.65
C GLU A 511 -5.00 -8.06 20.39
N GLY A 512 -4.41 -9.25 20.27
CA GLY A 512 -4.55 -10.07 19.05
C GLY A 512 -3.91 -9.38 17.83
N LEU A 513 -4.73 -8.88 16.90
CA LEU A 513 -4.26 -8.17 15.70
C LEU A 513 -4.52 -6.65 15.74
N ILE A 514 -5.23 -6.14 16.74
CA ILE A 514 -5.51 -4.70 16.87
C ILE A 514 -4.62 -4.05 17.90
N TYR A 515 -4.42 -2.74 17.76
CA TYR A 515 -3.87 -1.89 18.82
C TYR A 515 -5.03 -1.18 19.52
N ARG A 516 -5.19 -1.40 20.82
CA ARG A 516 -6.22 -0.76 21.64
C ARG A 516 -5.64 0.41 22.41
N LEU A 517 -6.37 1.53 22.47
CA LEU A 517 -6.01 2.65 23.33
C LEU A 517 -6.34 2.31 24.79
N VAL A 518 -5.31 2.32 25.65
CA VAL A 518 -5.41 1.97 27.07
C VAL A 518 -4.60 3.00 27.89
N PRO A 519 -5.10 3.53 29.02
CA PRO A 519 -4.40 4.55 29.81
C PRO A 519 -3.26 3.96 30.67
N VAL A 520 -2.35 3.23 30.03
CA VAL A 520 -1.17 2.61 30.64
C VAL A 520 0.01 2.85 29.70
N GLU A 521 1.09 3.43 30.22
CA GLU A 521 2.28 3.70 29.42
C GLU A 521 3.15 2.44 29.26
N ASN A 522 3.71 2.25 28.07
CA ASN A 522 4.75 1.26 27.78
C ASN A 522 4.33 -0.20 28.09
N SER A 523 3.03 -0.48 28.05
CA SER A 523 2.48 -1.83 28.15
C SER A 523 2.06 -2.30 26.77
N GLU A 524 3.05 -2.64 25.94
CA GLU A 524 2.89 -2.83 24.49
C GLU A 524 1.98 -4.00 24.08
N VAL A 525 1.86 -5.05 24.91
CA VAL A 525 1.06 -6.25 24.58
C VAL A 525 0.19 -6.67 25.77
N ASP A 526 -1.08 -6.96 25.53
CA ASP A 526 -1.93 -7.68 26.49
C ASP A 526 -1.73 -9.20 26.32
N ASN A 527 -0.92 -9.82 27.18
CA ASN A 527 -0.57 -11.23 27.04
C ASN A 527 -1.79 -12.17 27.10
N GLU A 528 -2.74 -11.92 28.00
CA GLU A 528 -3.87 -12.83 28.21
C GLU A 528 -4.86 -12.76 27.05
N ARG A 529 -5.27 -11.54 26.65
CA ARG A 529 -6.19 -11.34 25.53
C ARG A 529 -5.57 -11.78 24.23
N SER A 530 -4.33 -11.36 23.95
CA SER A 530 -3.66 -11.70 22.69
C SER A 530 -3.46 -13.20 22.54
N TYR A 531 -3.03 -13.89 23.60
CA TYR A 531 -2.92 -15.35 23.57
C TYR A 531 -4.26 -16.01 23.28
N ARG A 532 -5.35 -15.57 23.93
CA ARG A 532 -6.70 -16.09 23.67
C ARG A 532 -7.15 -15.89 22.21
N HIS A 533 -6.94 -14.70 21.65
CA HIS A 533 -7.30 -14.38 20.27
C HIS A 533 -6.49 -15.23 19.28
N VAL A 534 -5.17 -15.28 19.44
CA VAL A 534 -4.26 -16.06 18.59
C VAL A 534 -4.60 -17.56 18.62
N MET A 535 -4.82 -18.12 19.80
CA MET A 535 -5.02 -19.56 19.92
C MET A 535 -6.40 -20.01 19.44
N ASN A 536 -7.44 -19.20 19.68
CA ASN A 536 -8.83 -19.64 19.53
C ASN A 536 -9.59 -19.03 18.33
N GLN A 537 -9.18 -17.86 17.83
CA GLN A 537 -9.96 -17.12 16.83
C GLN A 537 -9.22 -16.87 15.52
N PHE A 538 -7.89 -16.88 15.52
CA PHE A 538 -7.12 -16.56 14.32
C PHE A 538 -7.30 -17.59 13.21
N GLU A 539 -7.56 -17.07 12.01
CA GLU A 539 -7.54 -17.81 10.74
C GLU A 539 -6.45 -17.29 9.82
N TYR A 540 -5.91 -18.14 8.95
CA TYR A 540 -4.66 -17.88 8.21
C TYR A 540 -4.83 -17.95 6.69
N GLY A 541 -6.02 -17.73 6.15
CA GLY A 541 -6.22 -17.52 4.72
C GLY A 541 -5.94 -18.74 3.84
N ASN A 542 -6.12 -19.96 4.39
CA ASN A 542 -5.68 -21.24 3.80
C ASN A 542 -4.17 -21.34 3.50
N THR A 543 -3.33 -20.51 4.10
CA THR A 543 -1.89 -20.45 3.76
C THR A 543 -1.10 -21.71 4.17
N GLY A 544 -1.69 -22.60 4.97
CA GLY A 544 -1.15 -23.94 5.26
C GLY A 544 -1.47 -24.99 4.18
N LYS A 545 -2.35 -24.70 3.22
CA LYS A 545 -2.68 -25.63 2.11
C LYS A 545 -1.61 -25.58 1.03
N ASN A 546 -1.43 -26.70 0.32
CA ASN A 546 -0.49 -26.74 -0.80
C ASN A 546 -0.91 -25.80 -1.94
N ASN A 547 0.11 -25.22 -2.58
CA ASN A 547 0.01 -24.39 -3.79
C ASN A 547 -0.87 -23.15 -3.62
N VAL A 548 -0.74 -22.41 -2.52
CA VAL A 548 -1.38 -21.09 -2.38
C VAL A 548 -0.38 -20.02 -2.81
N TYR A 549 -0.72 -19.27 -3.85
CA TYR A 549 0.12 -18.14 -4.28
C TYR A 549 -0.18 -16.89 -3.45
N LEU A 550 0.88 -16.33 -2.87
CA LEU A 550 0.86 -15.07 -2.12
C LEU A 550 1.75 -14.08 -2.88
N ASP A 551 1.12 -13.14 -3.56
CA ASP A 551 1.86 -12.01 -4.14
C ASP A 551 2.49 -11.14 -3.02
N GLU A 552 3.35 -10.19 -3.40
CA GLU A 552 4.05 -9.30 -2.46
C GLU A 552 3.13 -8.69 -1.40
N ASP A 553 1.97 -8.15 -1.80
CA ASP A 553 1.04 -7.53 -0.85
C ASP A 553 0.45 -8.56 0.12
N ASN A 554 0.11 -9.76 -0.34
CA ASN A 554 -0.36 -10.82 0.55
C ASN A 554 0.73 -11.27 1.54
N ARG A 555 1.98 -11.36 1.08
CA ARG A 555 3.13 -11.67 1.96
C ARG A 555 3.35 -10.59 3.00
N ARG A 556 3.20 -9.31 2.64
CA ARG A 556 3.22 -8.18 3.59
C ARG A 556 2.12 -8.33 4.65
N ARG A 557 0.88 -8.64 4.26
CA ARG A 557 -0.24 -8.81 5.21
C ARG A 557 -0.05 -10.00 6.14
N LEU A 558 0.39 -11.14 5.62
CA LEU A 558 0.65 -12.31 6.44
C LEU A 558 1.83 -12.09 7.42
N ASN A 559 2.81 -11.27 7.03
CA ASN A 559 3.89 -10.86 7.93
C ASN A 559 3.41 -9.93 9.07
N ILE A 560 2.31 -9.18 8.93
CA ILE A 560 1.70 -8.45 10.06
C ILE A 560 1.25 -9.45 11.12
N MET A 561 0.59 -10.55 10.71
CA MET A 561 0.22 -11.62 11.63
C MET A 561 1.45 -12.29 12.25
N LYS A 562 2.50 -12.57 11.46
CA LYS A 562 3.77 -13.14 11.97
C LYS A 562 4.38 -12.25 13.05
N LEU A 563 4.41 -10.94 12.83
CA LEU A 563 4.94 -9.97 13.78
C LEU A 563 4.12 -9.94 15.08
N ALA A 564 2.79 -9.99 14.99
CA ALA A 564 1.93 -10.06 16.17
C ALA A 564 2.21 -11.32 17.02
N HIS A 565 2.47 -12.47 16.39
CA HIS A 565 2.87 -13.69 17.09
C HIS A 565 4.25 -13.53 17.75
N ALA A 566 5.22 -12.94 17.05
CA ALA A 566 6.55 -12.69 17.61
C ALA A 566 6.51 -11.75 18.82
N GLN A 567 5.79 -10.63 18.72
CA GLN A 567 5.63 -9.66 19.81
C GLN A 567 4.95 -10.28 21.02
N LEU A 568 3.88 -11.05 20.81
CA LEU A 568 3.22 -11.79 21.89
C LEU A 568 4.15 -12.82 22.54
N ALA A 569 4.86 -13.62 21.75
CA ALA A 569 5.76 -14.63 22.27
C ALA A 569 6.89 -14.01 23.10
N ILE A 570 7.52 -12.92 22.63
CA ILE A 570 8.55 -12.18 23.39
C ILE A 570 7.96 -11.64 24.70
N SER A 571 6.77 -11.04 24.64
CA SER A 571 6.10 -10.52 25.84
C SER A 571 5.72 -11.61 26.85
N LEU A 572 5.34 -12.81 26.38
CA LEU A 572 5.09 -13.98 27.22
C LEU A 572 6.38 -14.49 27.89
N VAL A 573 7.50 -14.56 27.15
CA VAL A 573 8.80 -14.91 27.73
C VAL A 573 9.21 -13.93 28.82
N ASN A 574 9.08 -12.62 28.57
CA ASN A 574 9.38 -11.59 29.56
C ASN A 574 8.50 -11.70 30.81
N ALA A 575 7.28 -12.24 30.67
CA ALA A 575 6.37 -12.55 31.77
C ALA A 575 6.61 -13.94 32.41
N GLY A 576 7.70 -14.65 32.05
CA GLY A 576 8.05 -15.97 32.57
C GLY A 576 7.21 -17.13 31.99
N LYS A 577 6.51 -16.92 30.88
CA LYS A 577 5.59 -17.90 30.26
C LYS A 577 6.13 -18.46 28.94
N SER A 578 7.34 -19.02 28.98
CA SER A 578 8.04 -19.52 27.78
C SER A 578 7.32 -20.65 27.05
N GLU A 579 6.60 -21.53 27.77
CA GLU A 579 5.80 -22.59 27.15
C GLU A 579 4.70 -22.02 26.25
N GLN A 580 3.91 -21.07 26.77
CA GLN A 580 2.88 -20.37 25.98
C GLN A 580 3.48 -19.60 24.80
N ALA A 581 4.68 -19.05 24.95
CA ALA A 581 5.38 -18.40 23.85
C ALA A 581 5.68 -19.39 22.72
N GLY A 582 6.16 -20.60 23.05
CA GLY A 582 6.36 -21.67 22.07
C GLY A 582 5.08 -22.09 21.35
N GLU A 583 3.97 -22.25 22.08
CA GLU A 583 2.66 -22.57 21.50
C GLU A 583 2.18 -21.52 20.49
N VAL A 584 2.35 -20.24 20.82
CA VAL A 584 2.02 -19.12 19.91
C VAL A 584 2.85 -19.22 18.63
N LEU A 585 4.16 -19.42 18.73
CA LEU A 585 5.01 -19.52 17.54
C LEU A 585 4.63 -20.74 16.67
N HIS A 586 4.38 -21.89 17.30
CA HIS A 586 3.93 -23.08 16.58
C HIS A 586 2.55 -22.92 15.96
N LYS A 587 1.64 -22.14 16.56
CA LYS A 587 0.34 -21.82 15.98
C LYS A 587 0.50 -21.15 14.62
N PHE A 588 1.45 -20.23 14.46
CA PHE A 588 1.76 -19.64 13.16
C PHE A 588 2.41 -20.68 12.23
N ASP A 589 3.49 -21.35 12.67
CA ASP A 589 4.26 -22.29 11.85
C ASP A 589 3.42 -23.46 11.32
N SER A 590 2.43 -23.94 12.08
CA SER A 590 1.55 -25.04 11.67
C SER A 590 0.47 -24.62 10.67
N ASN A 591 0.11 -23.33 10.64
CA ASN A 591 -0.96 -22.81 9.80
C ASN A 591 -0.47 -22.09 8.55
N VAL A 592 0.83 -21.80 8.46
CA VAL A 592 1.46 -21.13 7.32
C VAL A 592 2.56 -22.03 6.77
N SER A 593 2.34 -22.58 5.58
CA SER A 593 3.36 -23.44 4.94
C SER A 593 4.56 -22.61 4.48
N SER A 594 5.78 -23.08 4.79
CA SER A 594 7.02 -22.50 4.28
C SER A 594 7.15 -22.56 2.76
N ASP A 595 6.39 -23.44 2.09
CA ASP A 595 6.34 -23.49 0.62
C ASP A 595 5.56 -22.31 0.02
N ASN A 596 4.61 -21.76 0.77
CA ASN A 596 3.82 -20.60 0.34
C ASN A 596 4.40 -19.29 0.86
N LEU A 597 4.95 -19.30 2.09
CA LEU A 597 5.62 -18.16 2.71
C LEU A 597 6.92 -18.64 3.38
N PRO A 598 8.05 -18.65 2.65
CA PRO A 598 9.36 -18.92 3.23
C PRO A 598 9.67 -18.01 4.42
N TYR A 599 10.57 -18.43 5.31
CA TYR A 599 11.06 -17.56 6.37
C TYR A 599 12.09 -16.57 5.84
N GLY A 600 12.99 -17.03 4.96
CA GLY A 600 13.92 -16.21 4.20
C GLY A 600 13.33 -15.80 2.85
N MET A 601 13.10 -14.51 2.65
CA MET A 601 12.66 -14.00 1.35
C MET A 601 13.07 -12.56 1.11
N THR A 602 13.43 -12.28 -0.14
CA THR A 602 13.73 -10.93 -0.60
C THR A 602 12.49 -10.04 -0.58
N SER A 603 12.69 -8.75 -0.32
CA SER A 603 11.67 -7.70 -0.40
C SER A 603 12.24 -6.47 -1.10
N ASN A 604 11.40 -5.70 -1.78
CA ASN A 604 11.74 -4.41 -2.40
C ASN A 604 11.79 -3.22 -1.41
N ARG A 605 11.77 -3.46 -0.09
CA ARG A 605 11.74 -2.43 0.97
C ARG A 605 12.78 -2.69 2.06
N GLY A 606 14.05 -2.89 1.70
CA GLY A 606 15.13 -3.00 2.68
C GLY A 606 15.03 -4.24 3.58
N ASN A 607 14.90 -5.42 2.96
CA ASN A 607 14.78 -6.71 3.65
C ASN A 607 13.67 -6.80 4.73
N GLN A 608 12.59 -6.02 4.61
CA GLN A 608 11.49 -5.99 5.58
C GLN A 608 10.94 -7.39 5.91
N HIS A 609 10.81 -8.27 4.92
CA HIS A 609 10.36 -9.65 5.15
C HIS A 609 11.32 -10.44 6.05
N ASN A 610 12.62 -10.37 5.75
CA ASN A 610 13.66 -11.01 6.55
C ASN A 610 13.77 -10.43 7.96
N ALA A 611 13.60 -9.10 8.11
CA ALA A 611 13.59 -8.45 9.42
C ALA A 611 12.44 -8.96 10.31
N ILE A 612 11.23 -9.11 9.77
CA ILE A 612 10.08 -9.66 10.52
C ILE A 612 10.31 -11.13 10.88
N SER A 613 10.83 -11.93 9.94
CA SER A 613 11.21 -13.32 10.23
C SER A 613 12.35 -13.40 11.27
N ALA A 614 13.25 -12.42 11.32
CA ALA A 614 14.30 -12.35 12.34
C ALA A 614 13.74 -12.05 13.74
N GLU A 615 12.71 -11.20 13.88
CA GLU A 615 12.00 -11.03 15.16
C GLU A 615 11.25 -12.31 15.56
N PHE A 616 10.67 -13.03 14.61
CA PHE A 616 10.05 -14.34 14.86
C PHE A 616 11.08 -15.38 15.31
N LEU A 617 12.28 -15.38 14.72
CA LEU A 617 13.42 -16.19 15.15
C LEU A 617 13.89 -15.82 16.56
N ARG A 618 14.01 -14.53 16.86
CA ARG A 618 14.37 -14.04 18.19
C ARG A 618 13.39 -14.55 19.24
N ALA A 619 12.10 -14.51 18.94
CA ALA A 619 11.06 -15.06 19.81
C ALA A 619 11.26 -16.57 20.06
N ALA A 620 11.61 -17.34 19.01
CA ALA A 620 11.89 -18.78 19.14
C ALA A 620 13.14 -19.07 20.00
N TYR A 621 14.21 -18.28 19.86
CA TYR A 621 15.38 -18.40 20.74
C TYR A 621 15.02 -18.08 22.19
N LEU A 622 14.27 -17.01 22.43
CA LEU A 622 13.87 -16.58 23.77
C LEU A 622 12.90 -17.56 24.46
N SER A 623 12.03 -18.23 23.69
CA SER A 623 11.13 -19.27 24.23
C SER A 623 11.86 -20.59 24.53
N GLY A 624 13.08 -20.77 24.01
CA GLY A 624 13.84 -22.01 24.10
C GLY A 624 13.51 -23.04 23.01
N ASP A 625 12.69 -22.69 22.01
CA ASP A 625 12.38 -23.56 20.87
C ASP A 625 13.51 -23.53 19.83
N LEU A 626 14.57 -24.26 20.14
CA LEU A 626 15.75 -24.36 19.27
C LEU A 626 15.48 -25.09 17.95
N THR A 627 14.43 -25.91 17.88
CA THR A 627 14.08 -26.64 16.66
C THR A 627 13.48 -25.68 15.64
N LEU A 628 12.50 -24.88 16.06
CA LEU A 628 11.93 -23.84 15.22
C LEU A 628 12.96 -22.76 14.90
N ALA A 629 13.78 -22.35 15.88
CA ALA A 629 14.83 -21.37 15.65
C ALA A 629 15.83 -21.84 14.58
N LYS A 630 16.25 -23.10 14.61
CA LYS A 630 17.13 -23.68 13.57
C LYS A 630 16.46 -23.68 12.20
N LYS A 631 15.17 -24.04 12.11
CA LYS A 631 14.39 -24.02 10.85
C LYS A 631 14.40 -22.62 10.23
N ILE A 632 14.10 -21.60 11.02
CA ILE A 632 14.01 -20.21 10.55
C ILE A 632 15.40 -19.65 10.21
N SER A 633 16.41 -19.88 11.06
CA SER A 633 17.77 -19.35 10.87
C SER A 633 18.40 -19.86 9.57
N VAL A 634 18.25 -21.16 9.26
CA VAL A 634 18.79 -21.74 8.01
C VAL A 634 18.22 -21.04 6.78
N ASP A 635 16.91 -20.81 6.75
CA ASP A 635 16.24 -20.21 5.60
C ASP A 635 16.58 -18.71 5.46
N LEU A 636 16.58 -17.96 6.57
CA LEU A 636 17.01 -16.56 6.60
C LEU A 636 18.46 -16.39 6.10
N LYS A 637 19.40 -17.18 6.63
CA LYS A 637 20.81 -17.10 6.24
C LYS A 637 21.00 -17.41 4.77
N LYS A 638 20.31 -18.43 4.26
CA LYS A 638 20.35 -18.81 2.85
C LYS A 638 19.92 -17.63 1.96
N ASP A 639 18.77 -17.02 2.23
CA ASP A 639 18.26 -15.91 1.41
C ASP A 639 19.19 -14.68 1.49
N LEU A 640 19.62 -14.28 2.70
CA LEU A 640 20.52 -13.13 2.89
C LEU A 640 21.88 -13.32 2.20
N GLN A 641 22.44 -14.53 2.24
CA GLN A 641 23.69 -14.86 1.56
C GLN A 641 23.54 -14.88 0.04
N GLN A 642 22.42 -15.40 -0.47
CA GLN A 642 22.10 -15.34 -1.90
C GLN A 642 21.98 -13.89 -2.39
N GLN A 643 21.31 -13.03 -1.61
CA GLN A 643 21.22 -11.60 -1.90
C GLN A 643 22.60 -10.93 -1.96
N LEU A 644 23.45 -11.05 -0.93
CA LEU A 644 24.79 -10.46 -0.93
C LEU A 644 25.68 -11.00 -2.06
N SER A 645 25.55 -12.28 -2.40
CA SER A 645 26.27 -12.88 -3.53
C SER A 645 25.81 -12.29 -4.86
N TYR A 646 24.50 -12.12 -5.05
CA TYR A 646 23.93 -11.45 -6.22
C TYR A 646 24.41 -10.00 -6.34
N TYR A 647 24.44 -9.23 -5.24
CA TYR A 647 24.90 -7.84 -5.26
C TYR A 647 26.38 -7.69 -5.61
N ARG A 648 27.24 -8.62 -5.15
CA ARG A 648 28.67 -8.63 -5.54
C ARG A 648 28.84 -8.89 -7.03
N LEU A 649 28.10 -9.84 -7.59
CA LEU A 649 28.14 -10.17 -9.02
C LEU A 649 27.72 -9.01 -9.94
N MET A 650 26.94 -8.05 -9.43
CA MET A 650 26.55 -6.86 -10.18
C MET A 650 27.61 -5.76 -10.20
N GLY A 651 28.67 -5.88 -9.40
CA GLY A 651 29.80 -4.96 -9.35
C GLY A 651 31.12 -5.74 -9.38
N ASP A 652 31.85 -5.75 -8.26
CA ASP A 652 33.04 -6.57 -8.08
C ASP A 652 32.72 -7.83 -7.27
N GLU A 653 32.74 -8.99 -7.94
CA GLU A 653 32.46 -10.30 -7.35
C GLU A 653 33.43 -10.64 -6.20
N TYR A 654 34.66 -10.12 -6.24
CA TYR A 654 35.71 -10.42 -5.27
C TYR A 654 35.69 -9.47 -4.06
N LEU A 655 34.82 -8.46 -4.05
CA LEU A 655 34.72 -7.50 -2.96
C LEU A 655 34.21 -8.21 -1.68
N PRO A 656 34.90 -8.05 -0.53
CA PRO A 656 34.40 -8.57 0.74
C PRO A 656 33.02 -7.97 1.09
N GLU A 657 32.12 -8.79 1.63
CA GLU A 657 30.74 -8.38 1.96
C GLU A 657 30.68 -7.18 2.91
N GLU A 658 31.62 -7.10 3.86
CA GLU A 658 31.73 -5.97 4.78
C GLU A 658 32.11 -4.67 4.06
N GLN A 659 33.03 -4.73 3.11
CA GLN A 659 33.41 -3.56 2.31
C GLN A 659 32.26 -3.13 1.40
N LEU A 660 31.55 -4.08 0.78
CA LEU A 660 30.36 -3.80 0.00
C LEU A 660 29.29 -3.09 0.85
N ALA A 661 29.01 -3.59 2.06
CA ALA A 661 28.05 -2.99 2.97
C ALA A 661 28.48 -1.61 3.46
N GLN A 662 29.77 -1.41 3.75
CA GLN A 662 30.31 -0.11 4.13
C GLN A 662 30.15 0.92 3.00
N MET A 663 30.49 0.54 1.76
CA MET A 663 30.30 1.41 0.60
C MET A 663 28.81 1.72 0.36
N ALA A 664 27.92 0.74 0.51
CA ALA A 664 26.48 0.98 0.40
C ALA A 664 25.98 1.95 1.47
N TYR A 665 26.46 1.80 2.72
CA TYR A 665 26.12 2.71 3.80
C TYR A 665 26.64 4.13 3.57
N GLU A 666 27.86 4.29 3.08
CA GLU A 666 28.43 5.60 2.72
C GLU A 666 27.66 6.25 1.57
N SER A 667 27.23 5.46 0.57
CA SER A 667 26.39 5.93 -0.52
C SER A 667 25.02 6.43 -0.03
N MET A 668 24.39 5.74 0.94
CA MET A 668 23.17 6.21 1.59
C MET A 668 23.35 7.55 2.33
N GLN A 669 24.56 7.87 2.76
CA GLN A 669 24.92 9.17 3.36
C GLN A 669 25.24 10.25 2.32
N GLY A 670 25.05 9.97 1.02
CA GLY A 670 25.38 10.89 -0.07
C GLY A 670 26.89 10.98 -0.37
N LYS A 671 27.72 10.06 0.15
CA LYS A 671 29.14 10.03 -0.17
C LYS A 671 29.37 9.30 -1.49
N PHE A 672 30.35 9.77 -2.25
CA PHE A 672 30.81 9.09 -3.44
C PHE A 672 31.45 7.74 -3.07
N THR A 673 31.08 6.69 -3.80
CA THR A 673 31.64 5.33 -3.62
C THR A 673 31.87 4.67 -4.98
N ASN A 674 32.72 3.65 -5.02
CA ASN A 674 33.00 2.87 -6.24
C ASN A 674 31.95 1.78 -6.51
N LEU A 675 30.72 1.93 -6.00
CA LEU A 675 29.64 1.00 -6.32
C LEU A 675 29.26 1.13 -7.80
N ALA A 676 28.98 0.01 -8.45
CA ALA A 676 28.44 0.02 -9.81
C ALA A 676 27.03 0.65 -9.81
N ASN A 677 26.64 1.29 -10.90
CA ASN A 677 25.30 1.89 -11.04
C ASN A 677 24.16 0.90 -10.77
N SER A 678 24.36 -0.37 -11.17
CA SER A 678 23.45 -1.50 -10.89
C SER A 678 23.29 -1.79 -9.39
N GLN A 679 24.29 -1.49 -8.56
CA GLN A 679 24.26 -1.69 -7.11
C GLN A 679 23.61 -0.52 -6.36
N LEU A 680 23.64 0.69 -6.93
CA LEU A 680 23.09 1.90 -6.28
C LEU A 680 21.60 1.78 -5.97
N SER A 681 20.83 1.08 -6.81
CA SER A 681 19.40 0.82 -6.58
C SER A 681 19.13 -0.10 -5.38
N PHE A 682 20.16 -0.75 -4.83
CA PHE A 682 20.04 -1.77 -3.79
C PHE A 682 20.87 -1.44 -2.54
N VAL A 683 21.32 -0.21 -2.34
CA VAL A 683 22.14 0.16 -1.17
C VAL A 683 21.45 -0.19 0.15
N ASN A 684 20.14 0.06 0.26
CA ASN A 684 19.34 -0.33 1.42
C ASN A 684 19.29 -1.85 1.62
N ASP A 685 19.14 -2.61 0.53
CA ASP A 685 19.07 -4.08 0.58
C ASP A 685 20.44 -4.68 0.94
N ILE A 686 21.54 -4.13 0.42
CA ILE A 686 22.91 -4.55 0.74
C ILE A 686 23.21 -4.36 2.22
N VAL A 687 22.97 -3.14 2.74
CA VAL A 687 23.23 -2.81 4.15
C VAL A 687 22.38 -3.67 5.08
N SER A 688 21.08 -3.75 4.82
CA SER A 688 20.16 -4.54 5.64
C SER A 688 20.47 -6.04 5.58
N SER A 689 20.85 -6.57 4.41
CA SER A 689 21.24 -7.99 4.27
C SER A 689 22.43 -8.33 5.16
N TYR A 690 23.48 -7.49 5.10
CA TYR A 690 24.68 -7.67 5.89
C TYR A 690 24.41 -7.53 7.39
N GLN A 691 23.67 -6.48 7.80
CA GLN A 691 23.35 -6.25 9.21
C GLN A 691 22.53 -7.40 9.82
N LEU A 692 21.50 -7.87 9.12
CA LEU A 692 20.71 -9.02 9.57
C LEU A 692 21.58 -10.26 9.67
N LEU A 693 22.42 -10.56 8.67
CA LEU A 693 23.29 -11.74 8.72
C LEU A 693 24.23 -11.71 9.94
N ARG A 694 24.82 -10.54 10.26
CA ARG A 694 25.67 -10.37 11.44
C ARG A 694 24.90 -10.50 12.75
N GLN A 695 23.67 -9.99 12.79
CA GLN A 695 22.78 -10.13 13.94
C GLN A 695 22.44 -11.61 14.20
N LEU A 696 22.13 -12.37 13.15
CA LEU A 696 21.87 -13.81 13.24
C LEU A 696 23.08 -14.59 13.76
N ASP A 697 24.29 -14.28 13.27
CA ASP A 697 25.53 -14.90 13.74
C ASP A 697 25.81 -14.59 15.22
N ASN A 698 25.53 -13.36 15.67
CA ASN A 698 25.70 -12.96 17.06
C ASN A 698 24.73 -13.69 18.00
N TRP A 699 23.48 -13.84 17.60
CA TRP A 699 22.48 -14.60 18.36
C TRP A 699 22.87 -16.08 18.48
N GLU A 700 23.32 -16.71 17.40
CA GLU A 700 23.77 -18.11 17.45
C GLU A 700 25.00 -18.31 18.34
N LYS A 701 25.95 -17.37 18.36
CA LYS A 701 27.10 -17.43 19.27
C LYS A 701 26.68 -17.26 20.72
N GLY A 702 25.78 -16.30 21.00
CA GLY A 702 25.27 -16.04 22.34
C GLY A 702 24.51 -17.22 22.94
N MET A 703 23.85 -18.03 22.11
CA MET A 703 23.08 -19.22 22.56
C MET A 703 23.91 -20.51 22.64
N ARG A 704 25.14 -20.53 22.11
CA ARG A 704 26.08 -21.66 22.25
C ARG A 704 26.93 -21.57 23.52
N ASN A 705 27.00 -20.37 24.11
CA ASN A 705 27.65 -20.08 25.39
C ASN A 705 26.59 -20.06 26.49
#